data_AF-A0A5B1BA50-F1
#
_entry.id   AF-A0A5B1BA50-F1
#
_cell.length_a   1.000
_cell.length_b   1.000
_cell.length_c   1.000
_cell.angle_alpha   90.00
_cell.angle_beta   90.00
_cell.angle_gamma   90.00
#
_symmetry.space_group_name_H-M   'P 1'
#
loop_
_entity.id
_entity.type
_entity.pdbx_description
1 polymer ?
#
loop_
_entity_poly.entity_id
_entity_poly.type
_entity_poly.pdbx_seq_one_letter_code
_entity_poly.pdbx_strand_id
1 'polypeptide(L)'
;ITHHNITQLLTAPTSFTPTAGQAVTHCHSYAFDLSVFEIWGALLHGGRLVVVPESVTRSPKDFHALLVAERIDMLTQTPSAVALLSPHALESATLVLGGEACPNDVVDRWAPGRVMVNQYGPTETTMYVSMSAPLRPGSQAAIGRPVSGAALFVLDQWLRPVPPGVAGELYVAGAGVGMGYWRRSALTASRFVACPFGGIATRMYRTGDVVRWDTDGQLHYVGRADAQVKIRGYRIEPAEIAAALTELDGVEQAVVIARENRPGDKRLVAYLTGTADPRQARTALATRLPPYMLPAALVVLPALPLTLNGKLDTRALPAPEYGDVDHYRAPTTPVEEILADIYAHVLGLDRVGVDDSFFDLGGDSISSMQVAARARTAGVLCRPRDIFTEQTIAGLARVARIHGEGHDGDSPSALTPANLLRDTFAVDVPLDVIASPAMDLQTLAGDIETQRAPGAMRPSFASVHGRGATEVYARDLTLDKFIDAPTLAAAPTLPRASAEARTVLLTGATGFLGRYLALEWLQRMDQVDGTLICLVRAKTDDEARLRLDNTFDGADSTLLRHYQLLAADHLQVIAGDKSQANLGLDPQTWQRLADSVDLIIDSAALVHHLLPYSQLFGPNAVGTAELIRLALTTTLKPYTYVSTGTVGDQIDPSDFTEDADIRIISPTRRIGDNYGYPNSKWAGEVLLREANDLCGLPVAVFRCDMILADTSYAGQLNVSDMFTRMMLSLLATGVAPGSFYQLDPNGSRQRAHYDGLPVEFVAEAITALGAQVTDGFQTYHVMNPHDDGIGFDEYVDWLIDAGYPIQRIANYGDWLKQFETSLRALPDRQRRHSLLPVLPILHRNQEPAEPIRGSTAPTQRFRTAVQQAKIGPYHDIPHICAPIIIKYATDLELLGLL
;
A
#
# COMPACT_ATOMS: atom_id res chain seq x y z
N ILE A 1 -41.66 10.95 -16.82
CA ILE A 1 -41.29 11.63 -18.08
C ILE A 1 -42.00 10.91 -19.23
N THR A 2 -42.46 11.62 -20.26
CA THR A 2 -43.09 11.01 -21.44
C THR A 2 -42.07 10.86 -22.58
N HIS A 3 -42.34 9.95 -23.53
CA HIS A 3 -41.54 9.89 -24.77
C HIS A 3 -41.49 11.23 -25.50
N HIS A 4 -42.59 11.98 -25.50
CA HIS A 4 -42.68 13.29 -26.14
C HIS A 4 -41.66 14.29 -25.55
N ASN A 5 -41.54 14.34 -24.22
CA ASN A 5 -40.56 15.21 -23.55
C ASN A 5 -39.13 14.90 -24.03
N ILE A 6 -38.78 13.62 -24.13
CA ILE A 6 -37.45 13.17 -24.54
C ILE A 6 -37.19 13.49 -26.02
N THR A 7 -38.14 13.16 -26.91
CA THR A 7 -37.97 13.37 -28.35
C THR A 7 -37.87 14.84 -28.71
N GLN A 8 -38.63 15.74 -28.05
CA GLN A 8 -38.55 17.17 -28.35
C GLN A 8 -37.19 17.77 -27.98
N LEU A 9 -36.63 17.36 -26.84
CA LEU A 9 -35.30 17.81 -26.42
C LEU A 9 -34.21 17.33 -27.39
N LEU A 10 -34.28 16.07 -27.80
CA LEU A 10 -33.20 15.44 -28.58
C LEU A 10 -33.29 15.72 -30.08
N THR A 11 -34.47 15.97 -30.63
CA THR A 11 -34.63 16.27 -32.08
C THR A 11 -34.41 17.73 -32.44
N ALA A 12 -34.33 18.63 -31.45
CA ALA A 12 -34.01 20.02 -31.66
C ALA A 12 -32.47 20.19 -31.78
N PRO A 13 -31.91 20.48 -32.96
CA PRO A 13 -30.47 20.61 -33.10
C PRO A 13 -29.96 21.78 -32.25
N THR A 14 -29.11 21.47 -31.27
CA THR A 14 -28.30 22.45 -30.53
C THR A 14 -26.87 22.47 -31.09
N SER A 15 -26.12 23.54 -30.85
CA SER A 15 -24.69 23.64 -31.23
C SER A 15 -23.79 22.57 -30.60
N PHE A 16 -24.33 21.78 -29.66
CA PHE A 16 -23.64 20.74 -28.91
C PHE A 16 -24.29 19.36 -29.10
N THR A 17 -24.98 19.18 -30.23
CA THR A 17 -25.52 17.88 -30.63
C THR A 17 -24.43 17.11 -31.39
N PRO A 18 -24.13 15.85 -31.01
CA PRO A 18 -23.21 15.02 -31.78
C PRO A 18 -23.66 14.91 -33.24
N THR A 19 -22.73 15.07 -34.18
CA THR A 19 -23.00 14.94 -35.61
C THR A 19 -22.47 13.62 -36.17
N ALA A 20 -22.84 13.30 -37.41
CA ALA A 20 -22.45 12.04 -38.05
C ALA A 20 -20.93 11.82 -38.02
N GLY A 21 -20.50 10.70 -37.47
CA GLY A 21 -19.09 10.33 -37.33
C GLY A 21 -18.40 10.78 -36.04
N GLN A 22 -19.03 11.62 -35.21
CA GLN A 22 -18.48 12.00 -33.90
C GLN A 22 -18.65 10.88 -32.87
N ALA A 23 -17.60 10.62 -32.09
CA ALA A 23 -17.59 9.63 -31.01
C ALA A 23 -18.01 10.25 -29.67
N VAL A 24 -18.99 9.63 -29.02
CA VAL A 24 -19.56 10.03 -27.73
C VAL A 24 -19.48 8.86 -26.77
N THR A 25 -19.10 9.09 -25.52
CA THR A 25 -19.12 8.06 -24.50
C THR A 25 -20.51 7.83 -23.94
N HIS A 26 -20.88 6.57 -23.74
CA HIS A 26 -21.88 6.18 -22.77
C HIS A 26 -21.18 5.67 -21.52
N CYS A 27 -21.16 6.48 -20.46
CA CYS A 27 -20.42 6.20 -19.24
C CYS A 27 -21.23 6.43 -17.95
N HIS A 28 -22.39 7.07 -18.04
CA HIS A 28 -23.28 7.26 -16.89
C HIS A 28 -24.25 6.09 -16.71
N SER A 29 -24.58 5.79 -15.45
CA SER A 29 -25.57 4.77 -15.08
C SER A 29 -26.95 5.06 -15.71
N TYR A 30 -27.66 4.01 -16.11
CA TYR A 30 -29.06 4.10 -16.58
C TYR A 30 -30.03 4.66 -15.54
N ALA A 31 -29.63 4.67 -14.26
CA ALA A 31 -30.40 5.30 -13.19
C ALA A 31 -30.27 6.84 -13.18
N PHE A 32 -29.35 7.40 -13.97
CA PHE A 32 -29.15 8.83 -14.12
C PHE A 32 -29.65 9.29 -15.49
N ASP A 33 -30.51 10.31 -15.51
CA ASP A 33 -31.19 10.76 -16.72
C ASP A 33 -30.25 11.29 -17.81
N LEU A 34 -29.06 11.77 -17.45
CA LEU A 34 -28.01 12.16 -18.40
C LEU A 34 -27.59 11.00 -19.34
N SER A 35 -27.69 9.74 -18.90
CA SER A 35 -27.38 8.58 -19.75
C SER A 35 -28.29 8.51 -20.97
N VAL A 36 -29.51 9.04 -20.87
CA VAL A 36 -30.47 9.09 -21.98
C VAL A 36 -29.98 10.06 -23.06
N PHE A 37 -29.34 11.16 -22.68
CA PHE A 37 -28.69 12.08 -23.63
C PHE A 37 -27.47 11.42 -24.29
N GLU A 38 -26.61 10.72 -23.54
CA GLU A 38 -25.46 10.02 -24.13
C GLU A 38 -25.88 9.05 -25.23
N ILE A 39 -26.90 8.22 -24.95
CA ILE A 39 -27.37 7.19 -25.87
C ILE A 39 -28.07 7.80 -27.08
N TRP A 40 -29.13 8.58 -26.84
CA TRP A 40 -30.01 9.01 -27.92
C TRP A 40 -29.51 10.28 -28.60
N GLY A 41 -28.73 11.11 -27.91
CA GLY A 41 -28.04 12.25 -28.51
C GLY A 41 -27.05 11.82 -29.60
N ALA A 42 -26.36 10.69 -29.40
CA ALA A 42 -25.50 10.11 -30.43
C ALA A 42 -26.31 9.37 -31.52
N LEU A 43 -27.15 8.41 -31.11
CA LEU A 43 -27.79 7.47 -32.05
C LEU A 43 -28.82 8.12 -32.99
N LEU A 44 -29.50 9.19 -32.56
CA LEU A 44 -30.48 9.90 -33.41
C LEU A 44 -29.84 10.80 -34.48
N HIS A 45 -28.54 11.10 -34.36
CA HIS A 45 -27.84 12.04 -35.23
C HIS A 45 -26.67 11.41 -36.02
N GLY A 46 -26.58 10.08 -36.02
CA GLY A 46 -25.53 9.33 -36.74
C GLY A 46 -24.16 9.34 -36.05
N GLY A 47 -24.11 9.70 -34.77
CA GLY A 47 -22.90 9.63 -33.95
C GLY A 47 -22.52 8.18 -33.60
N ARG A 48 -21.25 7.99 -33.25
CA ARG A 48 -20.70 6.72 -32.76
C ARG A 48 -20.80 6.70 -31.24
N LEU A 49 -21.59 5.78 -30.69
CA LEU A 49 -21.67 5.58 -29.24
C LEU A 49 -20.62 4.58 -28.77
N VAL A 50 -19.69 5.03 -27.93
CA VAL A 50 -18.68 4.18 -27.28
C VAL A 50 -19.22 3.77 -25.92
N VAL A 51 -19.63 2.51 -25.80
CA VAL A 51 -20.13 1.95 -24.53
C VAL A 51 -18.94 1.61 -23.64
N VAL A 52 -18.78 2.38 -22.56
CA VAL A 52 -17.63 2.26 -21.68
C VAL A 52 -17.90 1.20 -20.61
N PRO A 53 -17.03 0.19 -20.44
CA PRO A 53 -17.20 -0.79 -19.37
C PRO A 53 -17.21 -0.10 -18.00
N GLU A 54 -18.07 -0.55 -17.10
CA GLU A 54 -18.19 0.03 -15.76
C GLU A 54 -16.86 0.00 -14.99
N SER A 55 -16.06 -1.06 -15.15
CA SER A 55 -14.71 -1.14 -14.56
C SER A 55 -13.75 -0.06 -15.08
N VAL A 56 -13.96 0.41 -16.31
CA VAL A 56 -13.13 1.46 -16.95
C VAL A 56 -13.60 2.84 -16.51
N THR A 57 -14.91 3.12 -16.49
CA THR A 57 -15.45 4.40 -15.96
C THR A 57 -14.98 4.72 -14.54
N ARG A 58 -14.59 3.66 -13.82
CA ARG A 58 -14.16 3.66 -12.42
C ARG A 58 -12.67 3.82 -12.19
N SER A 59 -11.87 3.87 -13.26
CA SER A 59 -10.41 4.02 -13.20
C SER A 59 -10.05 5.27 -14.02
N PRO A 60 -9.68 6.40 -13.39
CA PRO A 60 -9.37 7.62 -14.13
C PRO A 60 -8.30 7.44 -15.21
N LYS A 61 -7.30 6.58 -14.94
CA LYS A 61 -6.23 6.25 -15.89
C LYS A 61 -6.75 5.42 -17.07
N ASP A 62 -7.49 4.35 -16.81
CA ASP A 62 -8.00 3.48 -17.88
C ASP A 62 -9.09 4.19 -18.68
N PHE A 63 -9.92 5.02 -18.04
CA PHE A 63 -10.90 5.83 -18.71
C PHE A 63 -10.23 6.84 -19.63
N HIS A 64 -9.23 7.59 -19.15
CA HIS A 64 -8.46 8.51 -19.98
C HIS A 64 -7.80 7.81 -21.17
N ALA A 65 -7.17 6.65 -20.95
CA ALA A 65 -6.58 5.86 -22.02
C ALA A 65 -7.62 5.43 -23.08
N LEU A 66 -8.82 5.03 -22.66
CA LEU A 66 -9.92 4.70 -23.57
C LEU A 66 -10.40 5.94 -24.34
N LEU A 67 -10.56 7.09 -23.68
CA LEU A 67 -10.97 8.34 -24.34
C LEU A 67 -10.02 8.71 -25.49
N VAL A 68 -8.71 8.55 -25.25
CA VAL A 68 -7.66 8.82 -26.25
C VAL A 68 -7.67 7.77 -27.35
N ALA A 69 -7.70 6.48 -27.00
CA ALA A 69 -7.68 5.38 -27.96
C ALA A 69 -8.89 5.41 -28.91
N GLU A 70 -10.06 5.73 -28.37
CA GLU A 70 -11.33 5.78 -29.11
C GLU A 70 -11.58 7.11 -29.80
N ARG A 71 -10.68 8.09 -29.64
CA ARG A 71 -10.76 9.44 -30.20
C ARG A 71 -12.11 10.10 -29.93
N ILE A 72 -12.48 10.18 -28.65
CA ILE A 72 -13.76 10.76 -28.24
C ILE A 72 -13.84 12.25 -28.62
N ASP A 73 -14.91 12.61 -29.34
CA ASP A 73 -15.17 13.99 -29.80
C ASP A 73 -16.03 14.78 -28.80
N MET A 74 -16.85 14.09 -28.01
CA MET A 74 -17.69 14.71 -26.99
C MET A 74 -17.74 13.86 -25.72
N LEU A 75 -17.36 14.48 -24.60
CA LEU A 75 -17.38 13.88 -23.28
C LEU A 75 -18.40 14.61 -22.40
N THR A 76 -19.34 13.86 -21.83
CA THR A 76 -20.22 14.37 -20.78
C THR A 76 -19.71 13.88 -19.42
N GLN A 77 -19.59 14.77 -18.43
CA GLN A 77 -19.10 14.45 -17.08
C GLN A 77 -19.66 15.39 -16.01
N THR A 78 -19.61 14.97 -14.74
CA THR A 78 -19.78 15.92 -13.62
C THR A 78 -18.46 16.67 -13.36
N PRO A 79 -18.50 17.89 -12.80
CA PRO A 79 -17.31 18.62 -12.37
C PRO A 79 -16.38 17.79 -11.47
N SER A 80 -16.95 17.06 -10.49
CA SER A 80 -16.15 16.22 -9.59
C SER A 80 -15.45 15.06 -10.30
N ALA A 81 -16.10 14.45 -11.30
CA ALA A 81 -15.51 13.33 -12.04
C ALA A 81 -14.43 13.81 -13.03
N VAL A 82 -14.64 14.93 -13.71
CA VAL A 82 -13.65 15.48 -14.66
C VAL A 82 -12.39 16.00 -13.97
N ALA A 83 -12.49 16.43 -12.70
CA ALA A 83 -11.34 16.86 -11.91
C ALA A 83 -10.28 15.76 -11.73
N LEU A 84 -10.70 14.49 -11.77
CA LEU A 84 -9.82 13.32 -11.65
C LEU A 84 -9.11 12.95 -12.96
N LEU A 85 -9.55 13.50 -14.10
CA LEU A 85 -9.02 13.19 -15.42
C LEU A 85 -7.93 14.17 -15.84
N SER A 86 -7.07 13.75 -16.76
CA SER A 86 -6.09 14.63 -17.41
C SER A 86 -6.68 15.23 -18.69
N PRO A 87 -6.53 16.55 -18.93
CA PRO A 87 -6.94 17.16 -20.20
C PRO A 87 -5.97 16.86 -21.35
N HIS A 88 -4.80 16.26 -21.09
CA HIS A 88 -3.79 15.96 -22.11
C HIS A 88 -4.31 14.93 -23.11
N ALA A 89 -4.01 15.12 -24.41
CA ALA A 89 -4.46 14.27 -25.52
C ALA A 89 -5.98 14.25 -25.76
N LEU A 90 -6.72 15.19 -25.13
CA LEU A 90 -8.16 15.42 -25.30
C LEU A 90 -8.46 16.88 -25.68
N GLU A 91 -7.54 17.54 -26.39
CA GLU A 91 -7.63 18.95 -26.75
C GLU A 91 -8.74 19.23 -27.77
N SER A 92 -9.10 18.25 -28.61
CA SER A 92 -10.17 18.37 -29.61
C SER A 92 -11.58 18.02 -29.08
N ALA A 93 -11.68 17.42 -27.89
CA ALA A 93 -12.94 16.95 -27.35
C ALA A 93 -13.79 18.10 -26.77
N THR A 94 -15.07 18.13 -27.13
CA THR A 94 -16.05 19.00 -26.47
C THR A 94 -16.39 18.43 -25.09
N LEU A 95 -16.23 19.22 -24.04
CA LEU A 95 -16.58 18.83 -22.68
C LEU A 95 -17.91 19.45 -22.27
N VAL A 96 -18.88 18.60 -21.93
CA VAL A 96 -20.20 18.99 -21.44
C VAL A 96 -20.27 18.63 -19.95
N LEU A 97 -20.30 19.64 -19.09
CA LEU A 97 -20.47 19.46 -17.65
C LEU A 97 -21.94 19.53 -17.25
N GLY A 98 -22.31 18.80 -16.20
CA GLY A 98 -23.63 18.89 -15.61
C GLY A 98 -23.75 18.19 -14.26
N GLY A 99 -24.92 18.33 -13.64
CA GLY A 99 -25.27 17.62 -12.40
C GLY A 99 -24.81 18.29 -11.09
N GLU A 100 -23.76 19.13 -11.11
CA GLU A 100 -23.22 19.81 -9.92
C GLU A 100 -22.83 21.27 -10.23
N ALA A 101 -22.59 22.06 -9.18
CA ALA A 101 -21.93 23.35 -9.34
C ALA A 101 -20.50 23.12 -9.82
N CYS A 102 -20.07 23.82 -10.87
CA CYS A 102 -18.72 23.68 -11.42
C CYS A 102 -17.75 24.65 -10.74
N PRO A 103 -16.68 24.14 -10.08
CA PRO A 103 -15.62 24.96 -9.53
C PRO A 103 -14.79 25.70 -10.61
N ASN A 104 -14.20 26.85 -10.25
CA ASN A 104 -13.40 27.66 -11.19
C ASN A 104 -12.11 26.96 -11.63
N ASP A 105 -11.45 26.22 -10.75
CA ASP A 105 -10.23 25.45 -11.04
C ASP A 105 -10.46 24.39 -12.12
N VAL A 106 -11.64 23.77 -12.13
CA VAL A 106 -12.04 22.84 -13.20
C VAL A 106 -12.16 23.58 -14.53
N VAL A 107 -12.76 24.78 -14.53
CA VAL A 107 -12.87 25.62 -15.73
C VAL A 107 -11.49 26.07 -16.22
N ASP A 108 -10.62 26.55 -15.33
CA ASP A 108 -9.27 27.01 -15.68
C ASP A 108 -8.42 25.91 -16.30
N ARG A 109 -8.59 24.68 -15.80
CA ARG A 109 -7.87 23.50 -16.31
C ARG A 109 -8.44 22.98 -17.63
N TRP A 110 -9.76 22.97 -17.79
CA TRP A 110 -10.41 22.29 -18.91
C TRP A 110 -10.90 23.18 -20.03
N ALA A 111 -11.20 24.46 -19.80
CA ALA A 111 -11.64 25.36 -20.86
C ALA A 111 -10.57 25.72 -21.91
N PRO A 112 -9.26 25.83 -21.59
CA PRO A 112 -8.27 26.21 -22.59
C PRO A 112 -8.23 25.26 -23.79
N GLY A 113 -8.25 25.82 -25.00
CA GLY A 113 -8.02 25.07 -26.24
C GLY A 113 -9.17 24.18 -26.71
N ARG A 114 -10.30 24.13 -25.99
CA ARG A 114 -11.47 23.30 -26.35
C ARG A 114 -12.80 24.02 -26.10
N VAL A 115 -13.88 23.40 -26.55
CA VAL A 115 -15.24 23.84 -26.22
C VAL A 115 -15.65 23.15 -24.91
N MET A 116 -15.88 23.95 -23.87
CA MET A 116 -16.37 23.49 -22.57
C MET A 116 -17.67 24.21 -22.25
N VAL A 117 -18.74 23.48 -21.95
CA VAL A 117 -20.05 24.06 -21.59
C VAL A 117 -20.61 23.43 -20.33
N ASN A 118 -21.42 24.20 -19.62
CA ASN A 118 -22.14 23.74 -18.44
C ASN A 118 -23.63 23.64 -18.74
N GLN A 119 -24.21 22.47 -18.48
CA GLN A 119 -25.62 22.16 -18.65
C GLN A 119 -26.29 22.04 -17.28
N TYR A 120 -27.55 22.46 -17.23
CA TYR A 120 -28.35 22.38 -16.03
C TYR A 120 -29.77 21.93 -16.35
N GLY A 121 -30.25 20.98 -15.56
CA GLY A 121 -31.67 20.72 -15.41
C GLY A 121 -31.94 19.71 -14.30
N PRO A 122 -33.10 19.83 -13.62
CA PRO A 122 -33.63 18.76 -12.80
C PRO A 122 -34.33 17.69 -13.65
N THR A 123 -34.36 16.45 -13.15
CA THR A 123 -34.99 15.30 -13.81
C THR A 123 -36.45 15.51 -14.16
N GLU A 124 -37.18 16.25 -13.33
CA GLU A 124 -38.58 16.64 -13.53
C GLU A 124 -38.79 17.53 -14.76
N THR A 125 -37.70 18.03 -15.35
CA THR A 125 -37.69 18.86 -16.54
C THR A 125 -36.97 18.21 -17.73
N THR A 126 -36.71 16.91 -17.64
CA THR A 126 -36.11 16.08 -18.70
C THR A 126 -34.65 16.43 -18.98
N MET A 127 -33.72 15.87 -18.19
CA MET A 127 -32.26 15.96 -18.34
C MET A 127 -31.68 17.37 -18.14
N TYR A 128 -31.84 18.27 -19.12
CA TYR A 128 -31.31 19.63 -19.07
C TYR A 128 -32.28 20.62 -19.71
N VAL A 129 -32.34 21.83 -19.17
CA VAL A 129 -33.22 22.92 -19.62
C VAL A 129 -32.48 24.23 -19.86
N SER A 130 -31.21 24.30 -19.47
CA SER A 130 -30.34 25.42 -19.79
C SER A 130 -28.92 24.97 -20.11
N MET A 131 -28.22 25.80 -20.88
CA MET A 131 -26.84 25.56 -21.28
C MET A 131 -26.05 26.87 -21.34
N SER A 132 -24.83 26.88 -20.82
CA SER A 132 -23.96 28.04 -20.82
C SER A 132 -23.44 28.35 -22.21
N ALA A 133 -23.02 29.60 -22.42
CA ALA A 133 -22.03 29.88 -23.45
C ALA A 133 -20.73 29.09 -23.16
N PRO A 134 -19.85 28.86 -24.15
CA PRO A 134 -18.55 28.23 -23.92
C PRO A 134 -17.79 28.94 -22.78
N LEU A 135 -17.41 28.16 -21.78
CA LEU A 135 -16.71 28.63 -20.59
C LEU A 135 -15.29 29.06 -20.95
N ARG A 136 -14.78 30.03 -20.18
CA ARG A 136 -13.42 30.57 -20.35
C ARG A 136 -12.65 30.51 -19.02
N PRO A 137 -11.33 30.35 -19.06
CA PRO A 137 -10.51 30.49 -17.85
C PRO A 137 -10.79 31.82 -17.14
N GLY A 138 -10.86 31.79 -15.83
CA GLY A 138 -11.17 32.91 -14.93
C GLY A 138 -12.65 33.28 -14.84
N SER A 139 -13.55 32.58 -15.54
CA SER A 139 -14.99 32.85 -15.49
C SER A 139 -15.72 31.96 -14.46
N GLN A 140 -16.70 32.54 -13.76
CA GLN A 140 -17.62 31.76 -12.95
C GLN A 140 -18.53 30.92 -13.86
N ALA A 141 -18.67 29.63 -13.57
CA ALA A 141 -19.47 28.73 -14.39
C ALA A 141 -20.98 29.01 -14.28
N ALA A 142 -21.50 29.76 -15.25
CA ALA A 142 -22.94 29.97 -15.40
C ALA A 142 -23.65 28.64 -15.74
N ILE A 143 -24.92 28.50 -15.35
CA ILE A 143 -25.82 27.43 -15.81
C ILE A 143 -26.57 27.81 -17.10
N GLY A 144 -26.44 29.07 -17.52
CA GLY A 144 -26.64 29.47 -18.90
C GLY A 144 -28.02 29.96 -19.29
N ARG A 145 -28.38 29.76 -20.56
CA ARG A 145 -29.64 30.22 -21.18
C ARG A 145 -30.60 29.06 -21.42
N PRO A 146 -31.92 29.31 -21.47
CA PRO A 146 -32.90 28.27 -21.80
C PRO A 146 -32.58 27.60 -23.13
N VAL A 147 -32.73 26.28 -23.17
CA VAL A 147 -32.69 25.50 -24.41
C VAL A 147 -33.99 25.68 -25.19
N SER A 148 -34.00 25.27 -26.46
CA SER A 148 -35.19 25.35 -27.30
C SER A 148 -36.39 24.65 -26.64
N GLY A 149 -37.53 25.33 -26.59
CA GLY A 149 -38.76 24.79 -25.97
C GLY A 149 -38.81 24.86 -24.44
N ALA A 150 -37.78 25.38 -23.76
CA ALA A 150 -37.78 25.65 -22.32
C ALA A 150 -37.97 27.15 -22.03
N ALA A 151 -38.63 27.45 -20.91
CA ALA A 151 -38.73 28.80 -20.36
C ALA A 151 -38.31 28.78 -18.88
N LEU A 152 -37.47 29.74 -18.49
CA LEU A 152 -36.93 29.86 -17.14
C LEU A 152 -37.40 31.17 -16.52
N PHE A 153 -37.91 31.09 -15.29
CA PHE A 153 -38.36 32.24 -14.52
C PHE A 153 -37.64 32.26 -13.18
N VAL A 154 -37.09 33.42 -12.81
CA VAL A 154 -36.47 33.64 -11.50
C VAL A 154 -37.45 34.49 -10.69
N LEU A 155 -38.06 33.90 -9.69
CA LEU A 155 -39.23 34.46 -9.00
C LEU A 155 -38.96 34.71 -7.52
N ASP A 156 -39.61 35.73 -6.97
CA ASP A 156 -39.70 35.93 -5.53
C ASP A 156 -40.78 35.03 -4.90
N GLN A 157 -40.92 35.13 -3.57
CA GLN A 157 -41.89 34.34 -2.79
C GLN A 157 -43.37 34.63 -3.14
N TRP A 158 -43.65 35.68 -3.91
CA TRP A 158 -44.99 36.04 -4.41
C TRP A 158 -45.17 35.71 -5.89
N LEU A 159 -44.26 34.88 -6.47
CA LEU A 159 -44.24 34.49 -7.88
C LEU A 159 -44.05 35.67 -8.85
N ARG A 160 -43.37 36.74 -8.43
CA ARG A 160 -43.06 37.88 -9.30
C ARG A 160 -41.64 37.75 -9.86
N PRO A 161 -41.41 38.04 -11.16
CA PRO A 161 -40.06 38.03 -11.72
C PRO A 161 -39.15 39.04 -11.02
N VAL A 162 -37.95 38.60 -10.64
CA VAL A 162 -36.91 39.48 -10.08
C VAL A 162 -36.07 40.10 -11.20
N PRO A 163 -35.51 41.31 -11.01
CA PRO A 163 -34.65 41.94 -12.01
C PRO A 163 -33.27 41.24 -12.10
N PRO A 164 -32.51 41.44 -13.21
CA PRO A 164 -31.14 40.94 -13.33
C PRO A 164 -30.26 41.35 -12.15
N GLY A 165 -29.39 40.44 -11.70
CA GLY A 165 -28.54 40.59 -10.53
C GLY A 165 -29.17 40.18 -9.20
N VAL A 166 -30.51 40.12 -9.11
CA VAL A 166 -31.22 39.72 -7.89
C VAL A 166 -31.43 38.21 -7.85
N ALA A 167 -31.19 37.61 -6.68
CA ALA A 167 -31.41 36.20 -6.46
C ALA A 167 -32.90 35.89 -6.23
N GLY A 168 -33.40 34.83 -6.86
CA GLY A 168 -34.75 34.31 -6.66
C GLY A 168 -34.82 32.81 -6.95
N GLU A 169 -35.97 32.20 -6.69
CA GLU A 169 -36.18 30.78 -6.92
C GLU A 169 -36.44 30.50 -8.41
N LEU A 170 -35.84 29.44 -8.95
CA LEU A 170 -35.98 29.03 -10.34
C LEU A 170 -37.25 28.21 -10.55
N TYR A 171 -38.01 28.60 -11.57
CA TYR A 171 -39.16 27.89 -12.09
C TYR A 171 -38.95 27.59 -13.58
N VAL A 172 -39.33 26.39 -13.98
CA VAL A 172 -39.12 25.90 -15.34
C VAL A 172 -40.47 25.57 -15.98
N ALA A 173 -40.76 26.14 -17.13
CA ALA A 173 -41.91 25.78 -17.94
C ALA A 173 -41.47 25.28 -19.33
N GLY A 174 -42.42 24.71 -20.07
CA GLY A 174 -42.21 24.30 -21.47
C GLY A 174 -42.14 22.79 -21.67
N ALA A 175 -41.63 22.41 -22.83
CA ALA A 175 -41.67 21.04 -23.37
C ALA A 175 -40.98 20.00 -22.49
N GLY A 176 -39.96 20.39 -21.73
CA GLY A 176 -39.21 19.50 -20.84
C GLY A 176 -39.97 19.10 -19.58
N VAL A 177 -41.02 19.83 -19.17
CA VAL A 177 -41.70 19.59 -17.89
C VAL A 177 -42.43 18.24 -17.89
N GLY A 178 -42.08 17.41 -16.90
CA GLY A 178 -42.62 16.07 -16.71
C GLY A 178 -44.07 16.02 -16.25
N MET A 179 -44.62 14.80 -16.20
CA MET A 179 -46.00 14.57 -15.77
C MET A 179 -46.20 14.83 -14.27
N GLY A 180 -45.22 14.50 -13.44
CA GLY A 180 -45.32 14.49 -11.99
C GLY A 180 -44.59 13.30 -11.38
N TYR A 181 -44.69 13.16 -10.06
CA TYR A 181 -44.13 12.04 -9.32
C TYR A 181 -45.11 10.85 -9.31
N TRP A 182 -44.59 9.66 -9.61
CA TRP A 182 -45.38 8.44 -9.70
C TRP A 182 -46.11 8.15 -8.38
N ARG A 183 -47.44 8.04 -8.43
CA ARG A 183 -48.32 7.77 -7.27
C ARG A 183 -48.16 8.74 -6.08
N ARG A 184 -47.68 9.97 -6.32
CA ARG A 184 -47.48 10.99 -5.28
C ARG A 184 -48.15 12.30 -5.70
N SER A 185 -49.49 12.31 -5.70
CA SER A 185 -50.30 13.44 -6.18
C SER A 185 -50.08 14.73 -5.38
N ALA A 186 -50.00 14.64 -4.04
CA ALA A 186 -49.76 15.80 -3.18
C ALA A 186 -48.41 16.47 -3.49
N LEU A 187 -47.34 15.68 -3.57
CA LEU A 187 -46.00 16.17 -3.93
C LEU A 187 -45.94 16.72 -5.36
N THR A 188 -46.67 16.07 -6.28
CA THR A 188 -46.79 16.56 -7.65
C THR A 188 -47.44 17.95 -7.67
N ALA A 189 -48.55 18.14 -6.96
CA ALA A 189 -49.25 19.42 -6.90
C ALA A 189 -48.41 20.53 -6.24
N SER A 190 -47.54 20.20 -5.28
CA SER A 190 -46.70 21.19 -4.61
C SER A 190 -45.50 21.64 -5.44
N ARG A 191 -45.05 20.85 -6.43
CA ARG A 191 -43.87 21.16 -7.28
C ARG A 191 -44.23 21.51 -8.72
N PHE A 192 -45.24 20.88 -9.31
CA PHE A 192 -45.72 21.13 -10.67
C PHE A 192 -46.93 22.07 -10.61
N VAL A 193 -46.65 23.35 -10.40
CA VAL A 193 -47.65 24.40 -10.14
C VAL A 193 -48.16 25.03 -11.44
N ALA A 194 -49.27 25.76 -11.38
CA ALA A 194 -49.76 26.53 -12.52
C ALA A 194 -48.75 27.61 -12.92
N CYS A 195 -48.48 27.75 -14.23
CA CYS A 195 -47.60 28.79 -14.74
C CYS A 195 -48.40 30.06 -15.06
N PRO A 196 -48.23 31.18 -14.31
CA PRO A 196 -48.97 32.41 -14.57
C PRO A 196 -48.47 33.15 -15.82
N PHE A 197 -47.34 32.73 -16.39
CA PHE A 197 -46.70 33.34 -17.56
C PHE A 197 -46.95 32.56 -18.86
N GLY A 198 -47.63 31.41 -18.79
CA GLY A 198 -47.92 30.55 -19.93
C GLY A 198 -49.37 30.67 -20.42
N GLY A 199 -49.71 29.90 -21.46
CA GLY A 199 -51.08 29.77 -21.95
C GLY A 199 -51.97 28.89 -21.04
N ILE A 200 -53.22 28.67 -21.45
CA ILE A 200 -54.19 27.85 -20.72
C ILE A 200 -53.59 26.47 -20.37
N ALA A 201 -53.79 26.04 -19.12
CA ALA A 201 -53.33 24.74 -18.58
C ALA A 201 -51.81 24.51 -18.62
N THR A 202 -51.00 25.57 -18.77
CA THR A 202 -49.54 25.46 -18.68
C THR A 202 -49.10 25.27 -17.23
N ARG A 203 -48.20 24.31 -16.99
CA ARG A 203 -47.57 24.08 -15.68
C ARG A 203 -46.12 24.54 -15.71
N MET A 204 -45.61 24.94 -14.55
CA MET A 204 -44.20 25.14 -14.30
C MET A 204 -43.73 24.26 -13.14
N TYR A 205 -42.51 23.79 -13.22
CA TYR A 205 -41.85 23.04 -12.16
C TYR A 205 -41.05 24.00 -11.28
N ARG A 206 -41.36 23.99 -9.98
CA ARG A 206 -40.65 24.73 -8.93
C ARG A 206 -39.40 23.95 -8.53
N THR A 207 -38.21 24.41 -8.93
CA THR A 207 -37.00 23.59 -8.79
C THR A 207 -36.45 23.55 -7.37
N GLY A 208 -36.73 24.57 -6.55
CA GLY A 208 -36.09 24.76 -5.25
C GLY A 208 -34.67 25.36 -5.33
N ASP A 209 -34.17 25.68 -6.52
CA ASP A 209 -32.85 26.29 -6.71
C ASP A 209 -32.94 27.80 -6.71
N VAL A 210 -32.01 28.45 -6.01
CA VAL A 210 -31.84 29.90 -6.00
C VAL A 210 -30.80 30.27 -7.04
N VAL A 211 -31.16 31.19 -7.92
CA VAL A 211 -30.38 31.59 -9.08
C VAL A 211 -30.47 33.10 -9.30
N ARG A 212 -29.57 33.67 -10.11
CA ARG A 212 -29.65 35.07 -10.55
C ARG A 212 -29.27 35.19 -12.02
N TRP A 213 -29.94 36.07 -12.75
CA TRP A 213 -29.49 36.48 -14.08
C TRP A 213 -28.31 37.43 -13.96
N ASP A 214 -27.33 37.32 -14.85
CA ASP A 214 -26.37 38.39 -15.08
C ASP A 214 -26.83 39.35 -16.19
N THR A 215 -26.03 40.38 -16.45
CA THR A 215 -26.28 41.39 -17.49
C THR A 215 -26.16 40.84 -18.90
N ASP A 216 -25.43 39.73 -19.08
CA ASP A 216 -25.25 39.04 -20.35
C ASP A 216 -26.36 38.00 -20.60
N GLY A 217 -27.38 37.94 -19.73
CA GLY A 217 -28.48 37.01 -19.83
C GLY A 217 -28.05 35.56 -19.67
N GLN A 218 -26.98 35.28 -18.93
CA GLN A 218 -26.64 33.95 -18.43
C GLN A 218 -27.18 33.79 -17.01
N LEU A 219 -27.68 32.61 -16.70
CA LEU A 219 -28.18 32.29 -15.36
C LEU A 219 -27.03 31.74 -14.51
N HIS A 220 -26.90 32.24 -13.29
CA HIS A 220 -25.91 31.81 -12.31
C HIS A 220 -26.59 31.11 -11.15
N TYR A 221 -26.07 29.94 -10.78
CA TYR A 221 -26.53 29.22 -9.60
C TYR A 221 -26.00 29.89 -8.32
N VAL A 222 -26.88 30.05 -7.32
CA VAL A 222 -26.56 30.68 -6.02
C VAL A 222 -26.69 29.67 -4.88
N GLY A 223 -27.71 28.82 -4.89
CA GLY A 223 -27.94 27.84 -3.82
C GLY A 223 -29.27 27.12 -3.90
N ARG A 224 -29.77 26.63 -2.76
CA ARG A 224 -31.08 25.98 -2.61
C ARG A 224 -31.98 26.77 -1.65
N ALA A 225 -33.28 26.77 -1.93
CA ALA A 225 -34.31 27.34 -1.07
C ALA A 225 -34.88 26.31 -0.06
N ASP A 226 -34.62 25.02 -0.27
CA ASP A 226 -35.06 23.93 0.60
C ASP A 226 -33.86 23.06 1.08
N ALA A 227 -34.16 22.02 1.88
CA ALA A 227 -33.15 21.15 2.49
C ALA A 227 -32.60 20.07 1.55
N GLN A 228 -33.03 20.03 0.28
CA GLN A 228 -32.53 19.06 -0.68
C GLN A 228 -31.09 19.39 -1.08
N VAL A 229 -30.29 18.35 -1.21
CA VAL A 229 -28.85 18.49 -1.46
C VAL A 229 -28.45 17.68 -2.69
N LYS A 230 -27.44 18.20 -3.41
CA LYS A 230 -26.73 17.47 -4.45
C LYS A 230 -25.35 17.13 -3.91
N ILE A 231 -25.07 15.83 -3.78
CA ILE A 231 -23.78 15.32 -3.34
C ILE A 231 -23.29 14.38 -4.43
N ARG A 232 -22.18 14.73 -5.08
CA ARG A 232 -21.50 13.89 -6.09
C ARG A 232 -22.43 13.45 -7.24
N GLY A 233 -23.27 14.38 -7.72
CA GLY A 233 -24.24 14.17 -8.80
C GLY A 233 -25.54 13.50 -8.36
N TYR A 234 -25.60 12.95 -7.14
CA TYR A 234 -26.82 12.37 -6.59
C TYR A 234 -27.69 13.43 -5.93
N ARG A 235 -28.97 13.40 -6.28
CA ARG A 235 -30.01 14.22 -5.66
C ARG A 235 -30.55 13.48 -4.45
N ILE A 236 -30.36 14.05 -3.26
CA ILE A 236 -30.71 13.41 -2.00
C ILE A 236 -31.70 14.28 -1.23
N GLU A 237 -32.71 13.63 -0.66
CA GLU A 237 -33.69 14.23 0.24
C GLU A 237 -33.39 13.82 1.68
N PRO A 238 -32.73 14.65 2.51
CA PRO A 238 -32.37 14.26 3.88
C PRO A 238 -33.57 13.83 4.74
N ALA A 239 -34.77 14.34 4.45
CA ALA A 239 -36.00 13.93 5.12
C ALA A 239 -36.38 12.46 4.86
N GLU A 240 -36.03 11.88 3.71
CA GLU A 240 -36.26 10.46 3.42
C GLU A 240 -35.42 9.58 4.34
N ILE A 241 -34.16 9.97 4.55
CA ILE A 241 -33.22 9.28 5.43
C ILE A 241 -33.66 9.43 6.89
N ALA A 242 -34.07 10.64 7.29
CA ALA A 242 -34.60 10.89 8.64
C ALA A 242 -35.85 10.03 8.92
N ALA A 243 -36.78 9.94 7.96
CA ALA A 243 -37.96 9.09 8.10
C ALA A 243 -37.58 7.61 8.26
N ALA A 244 -36.66 7.09 7.44
CA ALA A 244 -36.19 5.72 7.55
C ALA A 244 -35.49 5.42 8.89
N LEU A 245 -34.74 6.39 9.44
CA LEU A 245 -34.10 6.28 10.75
C LEU A 245 -35.12 6.26 11.89
N THR A 246 -36.20 7.04 11.80
CA THR A 246 -37.23 7.11 12.86
C THR A 246 -38.08 5.84 12.96
N GLU A 247 -38.00 4.95 11.96
CA GLU A 247 -38.65 3.64 11.98
C GLU A 247 -37.81 2.54 12.65
N LEU A 248 -36.60 2.86 13.11
CA LEU A 248 -35.71 1.91 13.78
C LEU A 248 -35.93 1.90 15.29
N ASP A 249 -35.85 0.71 15.89
CA ASP A 249 -36.01 0.54 17.34
C ASP A 249 -34.96 1.35 18.11
N GLY A 250 -35.42 2.09 19.12
CA GLY A 250 -34.57 2.94 19.96
C GLY A 250 -34.30 4.34 19.43
N VAL A 251 -34.79 4.72 18.23
CA VAL A 251 -34.70 6.09 17.71
C VAL A 251 -35.99 6.85 18.04
N GLU A 252 -35.89 7.93 18.83
CA GLU A 252 -37.03 8.77 19.19
C GLU A 252 -37.24 9.93 18.20
N GLN A 253 -36.16 10.59 17.79
CA GLN A 253 -36.16 11.64 16.77
C GLN A 253 -34.89 11.54 15.92
N ALA A 254 -35.01 11.82 14.62
CA ALA A 254 -33.90 11.84 13.68
C ALA A 254 -33.89 13.11 12.82
N VAL A 255 -32.72 13.67 12.61
CA VAL A 255 -32.48 14.81 11.71
C VAL A 255 -31.28 14.47 10.84
N VAL A 256 -31.39 14.68 9.54
CA VAL A 256 -30.27 14.50 8.60
C VAL A 256 -29.95 15.82 7.92
N ILE A 257 -28.68 16.18 7.88
CA ILE A 257 -28.17 17.38 7.19
C ILE A 257 -27.03 17.00 6.25
N ALA A 258 -26.81 17.78 5.20
CA ALA A 258 -25.52 17.80 4.53
C ALA A 258 -24.61 18.81 5.24
N ARG A 259 -23.45 18.32 5.70
CA ARG A 259 -22.42 19.13 6.35
C ARG A 259 -21.21 19.24 5.42
N GLU A 260 -20.59 20.41 5.40
CA GLU A 260 -19.41 20.72 4.61
C GLU A 260 -18.32 21.22 5.56
N ASN A 261 -17.41 20.33 5.97
CA ASN A 261 -16.32 20.68 6.88
C ASN A 261 -15.09 21.23 6.12
N ARG A 262 -14.96 20.88 4.83
CA ARG A 262 -13.95 21.39 3.89
C ARG A 262 -14.67 21.87 2.61
N PRO A 263 -14.28 22.98 1.98
CA PRO A 263 -14.92 23.45 0.75
C PRO A 263 -14.94 22.37 -0.33
N GLY A 264 -16.12 22.05 -0.86
CA GLY A 264 -16.34 21.01 -1.87
C GLY A 264 -16.61 19.59 -1.33
N ASP A 265 -16.41 19.31 -0.04
CA ASP A 265 -16.62 17.99 0.57
C ASP A 265 -17.90 17.96 1.42
N LYS A 266 -19.05 17.84 0.74
CA LYS A 266 -20.36 17.71 1.38
C LYS A 266 -20.64 16.24 1.74
N ARG A 267 -20.96 15.99 3.01
CA ARG A 267 -21.31 14.65 3.55
C ARG A 267 -22.63 14.69 4.31
N LEU A 268 -23.39 13.60 4.27
CA LEU A 268 -24.60 13.45 5.08
C LEU A 268 -24.22 13.10 6.52
N VAL A 269 -24.84 13.77 7.49
CA VAL A 269 -24.70 13.47 8.92
C VAL A 269 -26.09 13.37 9.52
N ALA A 270 -26.34 12.29 10.26
CA ALA A 270 -27.58 12.06 10.99
C ALA A 270 -27.39 12.33 12.48
N TYR A 271 -28.34 13.04 13.10
CA TYR A 271 -28.40 13.29 14.52
C TYR A 271 -29.66 12.63 15.07
N LEU A 272 -29.48 11.83 16.11
CA LEU A 272 -30.51 10.97 16.68
C LEU A 272 -30.71 11.30 18.16
N THR A 273 -31.91 11.05 18.67
CA THR A 273 -32.20 10.99 20.11
C THR A 273 -32.78 9.60 20.42
N GLY A 274 -32.65 9.15 21.66
CA GLY A 274 -33.09 7.82 22.11
C GLY A 274 -31.92 6.90 22.47
N THR A 275 -32.18 5.60 22.55
CA THR A 275 -31.24 4.56 23.01
C THR A 275 -30.65 3.70 21.89
N ALA A 276 -30.95 4.02 20.63
CA ALA A 276 -30.44 3.28 19.48
C ALA A 276 -28.92 3.35 19.41
N ASP A 277 -28.29 2.18 19.24
CA ASP A 277 -26.87 2.08 18.90
C ASP A 277 -26.64 2.58 17.46
N PRO A 278 -25.81 3.63 17.25
CA PRO A 278 -25.51 4.18 15.92
C PRO A 278 -25.06 3.14 14.90
N ARG A 279 -24.27 2.14 15.32
CA ARG A 279 -23.72 1.12 14.43
C ARG A 279 -24.84 0.21 13.91
N GLN A 280 -25.66 -0.34 14.81
CA GLN A 280 -26.83 -1.14 14.44
C GLN A 280 -27.84 -0.35 13.61
N ALA A 281 -28.10 0.90 13.98
CA ALA A 281 -29.04 1.76 13.25
C ALA A 281 -28.57 1.99 11.79
N ARG A 282 -27.27 2.20 11.59
CA ARG A 282 -26.70 2.35 10.26
C ARG A 282 -26.72 1.06 9.45
N THR A 283 -26.37 -0.09 10.05
CA THR A 283 -26.46 -1.39 9.38
C THR A 283 -27.89 -1.69 8.94
N ALA A 284 -28.89 -1.42 9.80
CA ALA A 284 -30.29 -1.56 9.45
C ALA A 284 -30.69 -0.63 8.29
N LEU A 285 -30.23 0.63 8.32
CA LEU A 285 -30.46 1.61 7.25
C LEU A 285 -29.86 1.16 5.90
N ALA A 286 -28.68 0.53 5.92
CA ALA A 286 -27.99 0.00 4.73
C ALA A 286 -28.75 -1.12 4.00
N THR A 287 -29.68 -1.81 4.69
CA THR A 287 -30.56 -2.80 4.05
C THR A 287 -31.74 -2.16 3.32
N ARG A 288 -32.04 -0.89 3.58
CA ARG A 288 -33.25 -0.19 3.13
C ARG A 288 -32.99 0.94 2.15
N LEU A 289 -31.84 1.61 2.28
CA LEU A 289 -31.45 2.75 1.46
C LEU A 289 -30.23 2.41 0.59
N PRO A 290 -30.12 3.00 -0.61
CA PRO A 290 -28.94 2.82 -1.44
C PRO A 290 -27.71 3.46 -0.77
N PRO A 291 -26.48 2.96 -1.04
CA PRO A 291 -25.27 3.40 -0.35
C PRO A 291 -25.00 4.91 -0.36
N TYR A 292 -25.36 5.60 -1.45
CA TYR A 292 -25.16 7.06 -1.57
C TYR A 292 -26.10 7.90 -0.67
N MET A 293 -27.15 7.29 -0.10
CA MET A 293 -28.06 7.92 0.86
C MET A 293 -27.71 7.59 2.31
N LEU A 294 -26.72 6.73 2.57
CA LEU A 294 -26.32 6.41 3.94
C LEU A 294 -25.54 7.59 4.53
N PRO A 295 -25.91 8.09 5.72
CA PRO A 295 -25.12 9.09 6.41
C PRO A 295 -23.70 8.57 6.69
N ALA A 296 -22.73 9.47 6.56
CA ALA A 296 -21.34 9.20 6.89
C ALA A 296 -21.09 9.16 8.40
N ALA A 297 -22.00 9.71 9.21
CA ALA A 297 -21.95 9.61 10.67
C ALA A 297 -23.36 9.68 11.27
N LEU A 298 -23.58 8.93 12.35
CA LEU A 298 -24.78 8.98 13.20
C LEU A 298 -24.35 9.45 14.59
N VAL A 299 -24.84 10.60 15.04
CA VAL A 299 -24.50 11.21 16.32
C VAL A 299 -25.70 11.15 17.26
N VAL A 300 -25.57 10.49 18.41
CA VAL A 300 -26.63 10.45 19.42
C VAL A 300 -26.50 11.65 20.34
N LEU A 301 -27.59 12.41 20.46
CA LEU A 301 -27.70 13.57 21.31
C LEU A 301 -28.72 13.32 22.43
N PRO A 302 -28.51 13.89 23.63
CA PRO A 302 -29.52 13.87 24.68
C PRO A 302 -30.81 14.58 24.24
N ALA A 303 -30.69 15.62 23.41
CA ALA A 303 -31.80 16.35 22.80
C ALA A 303 -31.32 17.09 21.54
N LEU A 304 -32.22 17.27 20.56
CA LEU A 304 -31.94 18.10 19.38
C LEU A 304 -31.91 19.59 19.76
N PRO A 305 -30.89 20.36 19.34
CA PRO A 305 -30.82 21.78 19.64
C PRO A 305 -31.90 22.54 18.87
N LEU A 306 -32.69 23.35 19.58
CA LEU A 306 -33.74 24.18 19.01
C LEU A 306 -33.44 25.66 19.24
N THR A 307 -33.74 26.48 18.24
CA THR A 307 -33.79 27.94 18.34
C THR A 307 -34.89 28.37 19.33
N LEU A 308 -34.84 29.64 19.78
CA LEU A 308 -35.86 30.26 20.65
C LEU A 308 -37.31 30.14 20.12
N ASN A 309 -37.47 29.90 18.80
CA ASN A 309 -38.76 29.72 18.14
C ASN A 309 -39.17 28.23 17.99
N GLY A 310 -38.46 27.30 18.64
CA GLY A 310 -38.75 25.87 18.58
C GLY A 310 -38.38 25.17 17.27
N LYS A 311 -37.64 25.83 16.36
CA LYS A 311 -37.10 25.22 15.14
C LYS A 311 -35.71 24.64 15.40
N LEU A 312 -35.34 23.55 14.71
CA LEU A 312 -33.99 23.00 14.74
C LEU A 312 -32.92 24.08 14.48
N ASP A 313 -31.95 24.19 15.39
CA ASP A 313 -30.77 25.02 15.21
C ASP A 313 -29.63 24.18 14.60
N THR A 314 -29.54 24.20 13.27
CA THR A 314 -28.51 23.44 12.54
C THR A 314 -27.09 23.92 12.82
N ARG A 315 -26.90 25.15 13.33
CA ARG A 315 -25.58 25.70 13.66
C ARG A 315 -25.08 25.20 15.03
N ALA A 316 -25.99 24.83 15.91
CA ALA A 316 -25.70 24.28 17.23
C ALA A 316 -25.46 22.77 17.22
N LEU A 317 -25.59 22.10 16.06
CA LEU A 317 -25.31 20.67 15.93
C LEU A 317 -23.80 20.40 16.00
N PRO A 318 -23.33 19.52 16.92
CA PRO A 318 -21.92 19.22 17.12
C PRO A 318 -21.31 18.58 15.88
N ALA A 319 -19.98 18.67 15.74
CA ALA A 319 -19.30 17.94 14.68
C ALA A 319 -19.29 16.44 14.98
N PRO A 320 -19.56 15.56 13.99
CA PRO A 320 -19.35 14.13 14.18
C PRO A 320 -17.85 13.86 14.32
N GLU A 321 -17.50 12.99 15.26
CA GLU A 321 -16.21 12.33 15.30
C GLU A 321 -16.27 11.15 14.32
N TYR A 322 -15.34 11.09 13.38
CA TYR A 322 -15.28 10.04 12.36
C TYR A 322 -14.25 9.00 12.82
N GLY A 323 -14.71 7.78 13.09
CA GLY A 323 -13.89 6.67 13.59
C GLY A 323 -14.40 6.16 14.95
N ASP A 324 -14.52 4.85 15.07
CA ASP A 324 -14.89 4.19 16.33
C ASP A 324 -13.60 3.97 17.15
N VAL A 325 -13.35 4.88 18.10
CA VAL A 325 -12.10 4.90 18.88
C VAL A 325 -12.00 3.71 19.84
N ASP A 326 -13.13 3.06 20.17
CA ASP A 326 -13.19 1.99 21.17
C ASP A 326 -13.01 0.57 20.58
N HIS A 327 -13.08 0.41 19.25
CA HIS A 327 -13.00 -0.89 18.58
C HIS A 327 -12.07 -0.91 17.35
N TYR A 328 -10.89 -0.33 17.49
CA TYR A 328 -9.84 -0.44 16.48
C TYR A 328 -9.31 -1.88 16.39
N ARG A 329 -9.61 -2.57 15.27
CA ARG A 329 -8.92 -3.79 14.85
C ARG A 329 -7.90 -3.44 13.78
N ALA A 330 -6.62 -3.70 14.06
CA ALA A 330 -5.56 -3.47 13.08
C ALA A 330 -5.65 -4.44 11.91
N PRO A 331 -5.16 -4.05 10.72
CA PRO A 331 -4.98 -4.98 9.62
C PRO A 331 -4.01 -6.10 9.98
N THR A 332 -4.32 -7.31 9.52
CA THR A 332 -3.57 -8.53 9.85
C THR A 332 -3.15 -9.33 8.61
N THR A 333 -3.42 -8.78 7.43
CA THR A 333 -3.03 -9.38 6.14
C THR A 333 -2.44 -8.30 5.23
N PRO A 334 -1.52 -8.65 4.32
CA PRO A 334 -0.94 -7.67 3.40
C PRO A 334 -1.99 -6.94 2.55
N VAL A 335 -3.08 -7.63 2.17
CA VAL A 335 -4.18 -7.02 1.42
C VAL A 335 -4.98 -6.06 2.32
N GLU A 336 -5.20 -6.41 3.58
CA GLU A 336 -5.84 -5.53 4.56
C GLU A 336 -4.97 -4.30 4.85
N GLU A 337 -3.65 -4.45 5.00
CA GLU A 337 -2.71 -3.35 5.25
C GLU A 337 -2.68 -2.38 4.07
N ILE A 338 -2.51 -2.90 2.85
CA ILE A 338 -2.55 -2.10 1.62
C ILE A 338 -3.89 -1.35 1.50
N LEU A 339 -5.01 -2.03 1.72
CA LEU A 339 -6.33 -1.38 1.63
C LEU A 339 -6.57 -0.38 2.77
N ALA A 340 -6.09 -0.63 3.99
CA ALA A 340 -6.16 0.28 5.13
C ALA A 340 -5.35 1.56 4.88
N ASP A 341 -4.13 1.43 4.38
CA ASP A 341 -3.29 2.57 4.00
C ASP A 341 -3.92 3.37 2.87
N ILE A 342 -4.49 2.69 1.88
CA ILE A 342 -5.14 3.35 0.76
C ILE A 342 -6.41 4.06 1.23
N TYR A 343 -7.19 3.46 2.14
CA TYR A 343 -8.37 4.08 2.73
C TYR A 343 -7.97 5.32 3.54
N ALA A 344 -7.02 5.20 4.48
CA ALA A 344 -6.53 6.29 5.29
C ALA A 344 -6.02 7.46 4.42
N HIS A 345 -5.23 7.17 3.37
CA HIS A 345 -4.70 8.21 2.49
C HIS A 345 -5.78 8.87 1.63
N VAL A 346 -6.71 8.09 1.07
CA VAL A 346 -7.77 8.63 0.22
C VAL A 346 -8.80 9.42 1.04
N LEU A 347 -9.06 9.00 2.28
CA LEU A 347 -10.02 9.67 3.18
C LEU A 347 -9.38 10.79 4.02
N GLY A 348 -8.06 10.87 4.05
CA GLY A 348 -7.29 11.86 4.82
C GLY A 348 -7.42 11.65 6.32
N LEU A 349 -7.33 10.39 6.76
CA LEU A 349 -7.39 9.94 8.15
C LEU A 349 -6.02 9.40 8.56
N ASP A 350 -5.66 9.58 9.84
CA ASP A 350 -4.37 9.14 10.37
C ASP A 350 -4.27 7.60 10.46
N ARG A 351 -5.41 6.93 10.62
CA ARG A 351 -5.52 5.47 10.74
C ARG A 351 -6.93 4.99 10.43
N VAL A 352 -7.03 3.79 9.88
CA VAL A 352 -8.29 3.10 9.58
C VAL A 352 -8.21 1.66 10.09
N GLY A 353 -9.16 1.24 10.94
CA GLY A 353 -9.32 -0.13 11.38
C GLY A 353 -9.96 -1.01 10.31
N VAL A 354 -9.69 -2.32 10.32
CA VAL A 354 -10.15 -3.20 9.23
C VAL A 354 -11.64 -3.50 9.23
N ASP A 355 -12.29 -3.32 10.38
CA ASP A 355 -13.74 -3.41 10.52
C ASP A 355 -14.42 -2.05 10.35
N ASP A 356 -13.64 -0.98 10.13
CA ASP A 356 -14.21 0.33 9.88
C ASP A 356 -14.81 0.34 8.48
N SER A 357 -16.08 0.74 8.41
CA SER A 357 -16.73 0.92 7.13
C SER A 357 -16.08 2.09 6.41
N PHE A 358 -15.66 1.87 5.16
CA PHE A 358 -15.19 2.89 4.23
C PHE A 358 -16.10 4.12 4.24
N PHE A 359 -17.41 3.90 4.29
CA PHE A 359 -18.42 4.94 4.22
C PHE A 359 -18.70 5.60 5.59
N ASP A 360 -18.43 4.92 6.71
CA ASP A 360 -18.44 5.52 8.06
C ASP A 360 -17.26 6.48 8.27
N LEU A 361 -16.14 6.14 7.64
CA LEU A 361 -14.95 6.98 7.59
C LEU A 361 -15.08 8.14 6.58
N GLY A 362 -16.25 8.25 5.95
CA GLY A 362 -16.59 9.31 5.01
C GLY A 362 -16.08 9.12 3.60
N GLY A 363 -15.79 7.88 3.23
CA GLY A 363 -15.60 7.44 1.86
C GLY A 363 -16.89 7.44 1.04
N ASP A 364 -16.72 7.37 -0.27
CA ASP A 364 -17.73 7.66 -1.27
C ASP A 364 -17.35 7.04 -2.63
N SER A 365 -18.17 7.25 -3.67
CA SER A 365 -17.90 6.69 -5.00
C SER A 365 -16.58 7.13 -5.64
N ILE A 366 -16.20 8.40 -5.53
CA ILE A 366 -14.95 8.96 -6.05
C ILE A 366 -13.75 8.44 -5.27
N SER A 367 -13.79 8.50 -3.93
CA SER A 367 -12.74 7.92 -3.11
C SER A 367 -12.64 6.41 -3.32
N SER A 368 -13.74 5.67 -3.53
CA SER A 368 -13.69 4.23 -3.84
C SER A 368 -12.99 3.93 -5.17
N MET A 369 -13.13 4.80 -6.16
CA MET A 369 -12.42 4.71 -7.44
C MET A 369 -10.93 4.99 -7.27
N GLN A 370 -10.58 6.02 -6.48
CA GLN A 370 -9.19 6.32 -6.12
C GLN A 370 -8.56 5.17 -5.34
N VAL A 371 -9.30 4.59 -4.39
CA VAL A 371 -8.91 3.41 -3.63
C VAL A 371 -8.62 2.26 -4.59
N ALA A 372 -9.55 1.92 -5.49
CA ALA A 372 -9.35 0.80 -6.41
C ALA A 372 -8.18 1.01 -7.41
N ALA A 373 -7.98 2.24 -7.88
CA ALA A 373 -6.87 2.57 -8.77
C ALA A 373 -5.50 2.50 -8.06
N ARG A 374 -5.45 3.02 -6.82
CA ARG A 374 -4.25 2.93 -5.96
C ARG A 374 -4.00 1.49 -5.52
N ALA A 375 -5.04 0.74 -5.20
CA ALA A 375 -4.96 -0.68 -4.83
C ALA A 375 -4.37 -1.47 -6.00
N ARG A 376 -4.83 -1.23 -7.23
CA ARG A 376 -4.27 -1.85 -8.43
C ARG A 376 -2.79 -1.54 -8.63
N THR A 377 -2.39 -0.29 -8.38
CA THR A 377 -0.97 0.13 -8.47
C THR A 377 -0.13 -0.52 -7.38
N ALA A 378 -0.74 -0.78 -6.22
CA ALA A 378 -0.18 -1.56 -5.12
C ALA A 378 -0.35 -3.09 -5.30
N GLY A 379 -0.71 -3.56 -6.51
CA GLY A 379 -0.85 -4.98 -6.81
C GLY A 379 -2.14 -5.65 -6.32
N VAL A 380 -3.05 -4.91 -5.67
CA VAL A 380 -4.36 -5.39 -5.17
C VAL A 380 -5.48 -5.02 -6.14
N LEU A 381 -5.97 -6.00 -6.88
CA LEU A 381 -7.13 -5.91 -7.75
C LEU A 381 -8.43 -6.02 -6.94
N CYS A 382 -8.98 -4.89 -6.55
CA CYS A 382 -10.39 -4.77 -6.14
C CYS A 382 -11.13 -3.87 -7.13
N ARG A 383 -12.38 -4.22 -7.46
CA ARG A 383 -13.28 -3.35 -8.22
C ARG A 383 -13.93 -2.39 -7.23
N PRO A 384 -14.30 -1.16 -7.61
CA PRO A 384 -15.00 -0.30 -6.65
C PRO A 384 -16.33 -0.90 -6.17
N ARG A 385 -16.94 -1.81 -6.94
CA ARG A 385 -18.15 -2.53 -6.52
C ARG A 385 -17.88 -3.38 -5.28
N ASP A 386 -16.69 -3.93 -5.17
CA ASP A 386 -16.28 -4.77 -4.06
C ASP A 386 -16.21 -3.91 -2.78
N ILE A 387 -15.73 -2.66 -2.88
CA ILE A 387 -15.74 -1.68 -1.78
C ILE A 387 -17.17 -1.37 -1.31
N PHE A 388 -18.12 -1.19 -2.24
CA PHE A 388 -19.53 -0.97 -1.91
C PHE A 388 -20.21 -2.19 -1.27
N THR A 389 -19.79 -3.40 -1.66
CA THR A 389 -20.42 -4.64 -1.24
C THR A 389 -19.90 -5.08 0.13
N GLU A 390 -18.58 -5.05 0.28
CA GLU A 390 -17.91 -5.55 1.48
C GLU A 390 -17.74 -4.49 2.55
N GLN A 391 -17.73 -3.21 2.14
CA GLN A 391 -17.76 -1.97 2.94
C GLN A 391 -16.62 -1.77 3.95
N THR A 392 -15.98 -2.82 4.40
CA THR A 392 -14.88 -2.85 5.36
C THR A 392 -13.64 -3.38 4.66
N ILE A 393 -12.46 -3.04 5.16
CA ILE A 393 -11.21 -3.56 4.61
C ILE A 393 -11.12 -5.08 4.78
N ALA A 394 -11.58 -5.61 5.92
CA ALA A 394 -11.63 -7.06 6.17
C ALA A 394 -12.54 -7.77 5.16
N GLY A 395 -13.70 -7.20 4.84
CA GLY A 395 -14.56 -7.75 3.80
C GLY A 395 -13.94 -7.63 2.40
N LEU A 396 -13.38 -6.46 2.08
CA LEU A 396 -12.80 -6.20 0.77
C LEU A 396 -11.57 -7.07 0.49
N ALA A 397 -10.77 -7.34 1.51
CA ALA A 397 -9.61 -8.21 1.43
C ALA A 397 -9.97 -9.66 1.09
N ARG A 398 -11.18 -10.14 1.45
CA ARG A 398 -11.66 -11.49 1.07
C ARG A 398 -11.91 -11.64 -0.42
N VAL A 399 -12.22 -10.54 -1.13
CA VAL A 399 -12.65 -10.57 -2.54
C VAL A 399 -11.64 -9.96 -3.51
N ALA A 400 -10.64 -9.24 -3.00
CA ALA A 400 -9.56 -8.67 -3.81
C ALA A 400 -8.59 -9.75 -4.32
N ARG A 401 -8.02 -9.57 -5.51
CA ARG A 401 -7.04 -10.48 -6.14
C ARG A 401 -5.67 -9.78 -6.26
N ILE A 402 -4.56 -10.51 -6.33
CA ILE A 402 -3.23 -9.90 -6.53
C ILE A 402 -2.87 -9.94 -8.03
N HIS A 403 -2.35 -8.85 -8.60
CA HIS A 403 -2.05 -8.77 -10.04
C HIS A 403 -0.73 -9.49 -10.38
N GLY A 404 -0.83 -10.59 -11.15
CA GLY A 404 0.31 -11.35 -11.68
C GLY A 404 -0.05 -12.40 -12.75
N GLU A 405 -1.24 -12.36 -13.34
CA GLU A 405 -1.65 -13.28 -14.41
C GLU A 405 -1.77 -12.54 -15.76
N GLY A 406 -0.78 -12.76 -16.65
CA GLY A 406 -0.91 -12.76 -18.11
C GLY A 406 -0.54 -11.49 -18.90
N HIS A 407 0.61 -11.52 -19.61
CA HIS A 407 0.69 -11.35 -21.08
C HIS A 407 2.12 -11.68 -21.60
N ASP A 408 2.17 -12.52 -22.64
CA ASP A 408 3.36 -12.96 -23.38
C ASP A 408 4.00 -11.86 -24.23
N GLY A 409 5.33 -11.94 -24.39
CA GLY A 409 6.04 -11.49 -25.58
C GLY A 409 7.09 -10.38 -25.40
N ASP A 410 8.27 -10.73 -24.88
CA ASP A 410 9.56 -10.54 -25.57
C ASP A 410 10.71 -11.12 -24.71
N SER A 411 11.48 -12.06 -25.25
CA SER A 411 12.62 -12.68 -24.58
C SER A 411 13.86 -11.80 -24.64
N PRO A 412 14.62 -11.68 -23.53
CA PRO A 412 16.07 -11.79 -23.63
C PRO A 412 16.70 -12.72 -22.57
N SER A 413 17.63 -13.55 -23.06
CA SER A 413 18.70 -14.31 -22.39
C SER A 413 18.33 -15.23 -21.21
N ALA A 414 18.53 -16.53 -21.44
CA ALA A 414 18.38 -17.62 -20.48
C ALA A 414 19.22 -17.42 -19.21
N LEU A 415 18.53 -17.34 -18.07
CA LEU A 415 19.05 -17.65 -16.74
C LEU A 415 18.79 -19.15 -16.49
N THR A 416 19.75 -19.87 -15.93
CA THR A 416 19.67 -21.32 -15.75
C THR A 416 18.75 -21.72 -14.58
N PRO A 417 18.09 -22.90 -14.62
CA PRO A 417 17.16 -23.37 -13.58
C PRO A 417 17.76 -23.49 -12.16
N ALA A 418 19.08 -23.63 -12.04
CA ALA A 418 19.79 -23.65 -10.76
C ALA A 418 19.70 -22.32 -9.98
N ASN A 419 19.61 -21.19 -10.68
CA ASN A 419 19.45 -19.88 -10.04
C ASN A 419 18.03 -19.70 -9.51
N LEU A 420 17.01 -20.33 -10.11
CA LEU A 420 15.65 -20.06 -9.69
C LEU A 420 15.31 -20.69 -8.34
N LEU A 421 15.93 -21.80 -7.94
CA LEU A 421 15.71 -22.36 -6.60
C LEU A 421 16.57 -21.66 -5.54
N ARG A 422 17.73 -21.13 -5.93
CA ARG A 422 18.52 -20.23 -5.08
C ARG A 422 17.79 -18.89 -4.86
N ASP A 423 17.27 -18.28 -5.91
CA ASP A 423 16.41 -17.08 -5.89
C ASP A 423 15.06 -17.34 -5.18
N THR A 424 14.59 -18.59 -5.18
CA THR A 424 13.36 -19.02 -4.48
C THR A 424 13.59 -19.26 -2.98
N PHE A 425 14.80 -19.66 -2.57
CA PHE A 425 15.06 -20.18 -1.23
C PHE A 425 16.11 -19.39 -0.42
N ALA A 426 16.44 -18.15 -0.78
CA ALA A 426 17.28 -17.25 0.03
C ALA A 426 16.58 -15.91 0.30
N VAL A 427 15.57 -15.94 1.19
CA VAL A 427 14.71 -14.81 1.58
C VAL A 427 14.50 -14.80 3.10
N ASP A 428 14.78 -13.67 3.74
CA ASP A 428 14.84 -13.52 5.20
C ASP A 428 13.88 -12.41 5.68
N VAL A 429 12.56 -12.58 5.57
CA VAL A 429 11.58 -11.53 5.97
C VAL A 429 11.55 -11.42 7.52
N PRO A 430 11.48 -10.21 8.13
CA PRO A 430 11.36 -10.06 9.59
C PRO A 430 9.96 -10.40 10.14
N LEU A 431 9.94 -10.98 11.35
CA LEU A 431 8.74 -11.48 12.07
C LEU A 431 7.89 -10.38 12.72
N ASP A 432 8.33 -9.13 12.66
CA ASP A 432 7.64 -7.98 13.20
C ASP A 432 6.52 -7.42 12.30
N VAL A 433 6.26 -8.06 11.14
CA VAL A 433 5.19 -7.67 10.20
C VAL A 433 4.00 -8.64 10.24
N ILE A 434 4.05 -9.76 10.99
CA ILE A 434 2.98 -10.78 10.91
C ILE A 434 2.25 -11.05 12.25
N ALA A 435 2.67 -10.48 13.39
CA ALA A 435 1.91 -10.60 14.65
C ALA A 435 2.19 -9.51 15.71
N SER A 436 1.63 -8.29 15.57
CA SER A 436 1.18 -7.37 16.67
C SER A 436 0.76 -5.99 16.09
N PRO A 437 -0.30 -5.31 16.61
CA PRO A 437 -0.92 -4.14 15.99
C PRO A 437 -0.21 -2.82 16.34
N ALA A 438 0.97 -2.53 15.76
CA ALA A 438 1.54 -1.18 15.71
C ALA A 438 2.77 -1.08 14.78
N MET A 439 2.58 -0.93 13.47
CA MET A 439 3.48 -0.13 12.62
C MET A 439 2.76 0.22 11.31
N ASP A 440 2.41 1.49 11.15
CA ASP A 440 1.77 2.05 9.97
C ASP A 440 2.78 2.15 8.80
N LEU A 441 2.49 1.50 7.67
CA LEU A 441 3.21 1.67 6.41
C LEU A 441 3.07 3.12 5.87
N GLN A 442 2.07 3.87 6.35
CA GLN A 442 1.94 5.32 6.13
C GLN A 442 2.97 6.18 6.89
N THR A 443 3.46 5.77 8.06
CA THR A 443 4.48 6.57 8.79
C THR A 443 5.83 6.55 8.08
N LEU A 444 6.20 5.45 7.41
CA LEU A 444 7.48 5.35 6.71
C LEU A 444 7.51 6.18 5.41
N ALA A 445 6.38 6.36 4.72
CA ALA A 445 6.29 7.17 3.50
C ALA A 445 5.85 8.63 3.77
N GLY A 446 5.03 8.85 4.81
CA GLY A 446 4.52 10.16 5.21
C GLY A 446 5.50 11.02 6.01
N ASP A 447 6.35 10.40 6.87
CA ASP A 447 7.38 11.14 7.61
C ASP A 447 8.55 11.58 6.72
N ILE A 448 8.72 10.94 5.55
CA ILE A 448 9.72 11.32 4.54
C ILE A 448 9.31 12.63 3.81
N GLU A 449 8.01 12.98 3.75
CA GLU A 449 7.55 14.21 3.09
C GLU A 449 7.21 15.37 4.05
N THR A 450 7.02 15.12 5.35
CA THR A 450 6.47 16.14 6.27
C THR A 450 7.47 16.78 7.25
N GLN A 451 8.71 16.31 7.38
CA GLN A 451 9.72 16.99 8.22
C GLN A 451 10.78 17.77 7.41
N ARG A 452 10.34 18.87 6.78
CA ARG A 452 11.25 19.91 6.26
C ARG A 452 11.70 20.85 7.39
N ALA A 453 12.80 20.50 8.05
CA ALA A 453 13.67 21.52 8.66
C ALA A 453 14.56 22.14 7.55
N PRO A 454 14.86 23.45 7.59
CA PRO A 454 15.65 24.08 6.54
C PRO A 454 17.13 23.69 6.67
N GLY A 455 17.68 22.95 5.69
CA GLY A 455 19.13 22.94 5.43
C GLY A 455 19.87 21.60 5.49
N ALA A 456 19.47 20.56 4.74
CA ALA A 456 20.34 19.56 4.11
C ALA A 456 19.48 18.64 3.22
N MET A 457 19.81 18.49 1.94
CA MET A 457 19.04 17.66 1.01
C MET A 457 19.46 16.19 1.18
N ARG A 458 18.58 15.33 1.72
CA ARG A 458 18.86 13.89 1.89
C ARG A 458 19.00 13.18 0.52
N PRO A 459 19.94 12.24 0.36
CA PRO A 459 20.07 11.48 -0.88
C PRO A 459 18.89 10.54 -1.08
N SER A 460 18.22 10.68 -2.22
CA SER A 460 17.18 9.78 -2.71
C SER A 460 17.76 8.82 -3.75
N PHE A 461 17.06 7.72 -4.02
CA PHE A 461 17.44 6.82 -5.13
C PHE A 461 17.67 7.61 -6.44
N ALA A 462 16.78 8.55 -6.74
CA ALA A 462 16.85 9.37 -7.95
C ALA A 462 18.02 10.37 -7.96
N SER A 463 18.49 10.86 -6.81
CA SER A 463 19.65 11.76 -6.76
C SER A 463 20.98 11.01 -6.83
N VAL A 464 21.01 9.75 -6.40
CA VAL A 464 22.23 8.93 -6.42
C VAL A 464 22.39 8.23 -7.77
N HIS A 465 21.33 7.59 -8.28
CA HIS A 465 21.35 6.75 -9.48
C HIS A 465 20.67 7.37 -10.71
N GLY A 466 19.91 8.45 -10.53
CA GLY A 466 19.12 9.09 -11.60
C GLY A 466 17.65 8.66 -11.65
N ARG A 467 16.78 9.51 -12.20
CA ARG A 467 15.34 9.22 -12.35
C ARG A 467 15.13 8.17 -13.46
N GLY A 468 14.41 7.10 -13.13
CA GLY A 468 14.07 6.05 -14.10
C GLY A 468 15.23 5.12 -14.47
N ALA A 469 16.27 5.06 -13.64
CA ALA A 469 17.40 4.15 -13.83
C ALA A 469 16.92 2.69 -13.90
N THR A 470 17.34 1.97 -14.93
CA THR A 470 17.12 0.51 -15.11
C THR A 470 18.35 -0.30 -14.70
N GLU A 471 19.51 0.38 -14.60
CA GLU A 471 20.77 -0.14 -14.08
C GLU A 471 21.33 0.85 -13.07
N VAL A 472 22.05 0.35 -12.07
CA VAL A 472 22.80 1.14 -11.08
C VAL A 472 24.27 0.79 -11.15
N TYR A 473 25.14 1.76 -10.81
CA TYR A 473 26.58 1.60 -10.93
C TYR A 473 27.26 1.78 -9.57
N ALA A 474 28.26 0.96 -9.27
CA ALA A 474 29.05 1.06 -8.04
C ALA A 474 29.73 2.43 -7.91
N ARG A 475 30.22 2.97 -9.03
CA ARG A 475 30.83 4.32 -9.11
C ARG A 475 29.90 5.47 -8.72
N ASP A 476 28.59 5.24 -8.67
CA ASP A 476 27.62 6.25 -8.28
C ASP A 476 27.35 6.23 -6.76
N LEU A 477 27.80 5.20 -6.03
CA LEU A 477 27.65 5.05 -4.59
C LEU A 477 28.87 5.61 -3.85
N THR A 478 29.12 6.90 -3.99
CA THR A 478 30.23 7.61 -3.33
C THR A 478 29.79 8.22 -2.00
N LEU A 479 30.66 8.20 -0.98
CA LEU A 479 30.32 8.66 0.39
C LEU A 479 29.91 10.14 0.47
N ASP A 480 30.44 10.99 -0.40
CA ASP A 480 30.15 12.42 -0.47
C ASP A 480 28.68 12.75 -0.80
N LYS A 481 27.94 11.80 -1.38
CA LYS A 481 26.50 11.92 -1.60
C LYS A 481 25.68 11.70 -0.33
N PHE A 482 26.27 11.12 0.72
CA PHE A 482 25.58 10.71 1.95
C PHE A 482 26.12 11.39 3.20
N ILE A 483 27.41 11.70 3.24
CA ILE A 483 28.13 12.20 4.41
C ILE A 483 28.71 13.58 4.09
N ASP A 484 28.64 14.49 5.06
CA ASP A 484 29.14 15.85 4.91
C ASP A 484 30.68 15.90 4.76
N ALA A 485 31.14 16.87 3.97
CA ALA A 485 32.57 17.03 3.67
C ALA A 485 33.47 17.19 4.92
N PRO A 486 33.08 17.93 5.99
CA PRO A 486 33.85 17.97 7.23
C PRO A 486 34.11 16.59 7.85
N THR A 487 33.08 15.75 7.97
CA THR A 487 33.23 14.39 8.49
C THR A 487 34.18 13.57 7.62
N LEU A 488 34.02 13.60 6.30
CA LEU A 488 34.87 12.86 5.36
C LEU A 488 36.33 13.35 5.38
N ALA A 489 36.56 14.66 5.54
CA ALA A 489 37.89 15.24 5.61
C ALA A 489 38.62 14.90 6.92
N ALA A 490 37.88 14.73 8.02
CA ALA A 490 38.44 14.38 9.32
C ALA A 490 38.77 12.89 9.44
N ALA A 491 37.97 12.02 8.80
CA ALA A 491 38.05 10.56 8.94
C ALA A 491 39.46 9.95 8.81
N PRO A 492 40.32 10.32 7.84
CA PRO A 492 41.67 9.73 7.70
C PRO A 492 42.62 10.03 8.87
N THR A 493 42.29 11.02 9.71
CA THR A 493 43.11 11.44 10.85
C THR A 493 42.58 10.94 12.20
N LEU A 494 41.44 10.25 12.20
CA LEU A 494 40.81 9.77 13.42
C LEU A 494 41.62 8.63 14.07
N PRO A 495 41.67 8.59 15.41
CA PRO A 495 42.22 7.43 16.11
C PRO A 495 41.30 6.21 15.91
N ARG A 496 41.88 5.02 15.93
CA ARG A 496 41.11 3.76 15.95
C ARG A 496 40.48 3.55 17.33
N ALA A 497 39.30 2.96 17.36
CA ALA A 497 38.67 2.48 18.59
C ALA A 497 39.55 1.43 19.30
N SER A 498 39.21 1.13 20.56
CA SER A 498 39.89 0.11 21.36
C SER A 498 39.90 -1.24 20.64
N ALA A 499 41.00 -1.99 20.76
CA ALA A 499 41.09 -3.35 20.20
C ALA A 499 40.16 -4.34 20.93
N GLU A 500 39.88 -4.11 22.22
CA GLU A 500 38.84 -4.83 22.97
C GLU A 500 37.58 -3.96 22.96
N ALA A 501 36.55 -4.41 22.23
CA ALA A 501 35.27 -3.71 22.15
C ALA A 501 34.50 -3.88 23.46
N ARG A 502 34.20 -2.77 24.15
CA ARG A 502 33.41 -2.74 25.38
C ARG A 502 32.04 -2.15 25.17
N THR A 503 31.86 -1.36 24.13
CA THR A 503 30.54 -0.83 23.73
C THR A 503 30.23 -1.23 22.30
N VAL A 504 29.24 -2.08 22.11
CA VAL A 504 28.87 -2.62 20.79
C VAL A 504 27.51 -2.08 20.38
N LEU A 505 27.40 -1.50 19.19
CA LEU A 505 26.12 -1.11 18.61
C LEU A 505 25.61 -2.21 17.67
N LEU A 506 24.48 -2.82 18.01
CA LEU A 506 23.78 -3.80 17.19
C LEU A 506 22.50 -3.20 16.59
N THR A 507 22.35 -3.27 15.28
CA THR A 507 21.08 -2.98 14.59
C THR A 507 20.37 -4.28 14.21
N GLY A 508 19.04 -4.30 14.23
CA GLY A 508 18.28 -5.47 13.76
C GLY A 508 18.20 -6.61 14.78
N ALA A 509 18.40 -6.30 16.08
CA ALA A 509 18.35 -7.27 17.18
C ALA A 509 16.99 -8.00 17.32
N THR A 510 15.90 -7.44 16.79
CA THR A 510 14.58 -8.08 16.76
C THR A 510 14.41 -9.12 15.65
N GLY A 511 15.34 -9.18 14.69
CA GLY A 511 15.33 -10.15 13.60
C GLY A 511 15.76 -11.55 14.06
N PHE A 512 15.58 -12.55 13.20
CA PHE A 512 15.91 -13.94 13.51
C PHE A 512 17.38 -14.13 13.90
N LEU A 513 18.32 -13.81 13.00
CA LEU A 513 19.75 -13.82 13.33
C LEU A 513 20.10 -12.80 14.43
N GLY A 514 19.44 -11.64 14.44
CA GLY A 514 19.70 -10.56 15.39
C GLY A 514 19.53 -10.96 16.85
N ARG A 515 18.54 -11.82 17.15
CA ARG A 515 18.33 -12.37 18.50
C ARG A 515 19.53 -13.17 18.99
N TYR A 516 20.06 -14.03 18.13
CA TYR A 516 21.21 -14.86 18.45
C TYR A 516 22.50 -14.04 18.53
N LEU A 517 22.67 -13.04 17.65
CA LEU A 517 23.75 -12.07 17.78
C LEU A 517 23.67 -11.31 19.11
N ALA A 518 22.48 -10.92 19.57
CA ALA A 518 22.32 -10.27 20.85
C ALA A 518 22.74 -11.19 22.02
N LEU A 519 22.37 -12.47 22.00
CA LEU A 519 22.80 -13.43 23.02
C LEU A 519 24.33 -13.61 23.03
N GLU A 520 24.93 -13.86 21.86
CA GLU A 520 26.38 -14.01 21.70
C GLU A 520 27.15 -12.78 22.21
N TRP A 521 26.67 -11.59 21.87
CA TRP A 521 27.31 -10.35 22.30
C TRP A 521 27.09 -10.05 23.77
N LEU A 522 25.90 -10.29 24.34
CA LEU A 522 25.69 -10.11 25.77
C LEU A 522 26.58 -11.07 26.58
N GLN A 523 26.73 -12.32 26.13
CA GLN A 523 27.64 -13.28 26.76
C GLN A 523 29.11 -12.79 26.72
N ARG A 524 29.52 -12.08 25.67
CA ARG A 524 30.83 -11.44 25.62
C ARG A 524 30.93 -10.20 26.49
N MET A 525 29.88 -9.37 26.52
CA MET A 525 29.85 -8.15 27.34
C MET A 525 29.96 -8.48 28.83
N ASP A 526 29.35 -9.59 29.28
CA ASP A 526 29.50 -10.12 30.64
C ASP A 526 30.98 -10.44 30.99
N GLN A 527 31.76 -10.93 30.01
CA GLN A 527 33.18 -11.27 30.23
C GLN A 527 34.10 -10.06 30.32
N VAL A 528 33.73 -8.94 29.67
CA VAL A 528 34.56 -7.73 29.58
C VAL A 528 34.00 -6.54 30.35
N ASP A 529 32.90 -6.73 31.09
CA ASP A 529 32.13 -5.68 31.77
C ASP A 529 31.73 -4.55 30.80
N GLY A 530 31.15 -4.96 29.66
CA GLY A 530 30.78 -4.10 28.55
C GLY A 530 29.29 -3.79 28.43
N THR A 531 28.90 -3.10 27.37
CA THR A 531 27.51 -2.75 27.05
C THR A 531 27.20 -3.05 25.58
N LEU A 532 26.15 -3.84 25.36
CA LEU A 532 25.50 -3.99 24.08
C LEU A 532 24.40 -2.93 23.97
N ILE A 533 24.49 -2.08 22.96
CA ILE A 533 23.48 -1.09 22.59
C ILE A 533 22.69 -1.65 21.40
N CYS A 534 21.40 -1.89 21.58
CA CYS A 534 20.50 -2.32 20.51
C CYS A 534 19.68 -1.13 20.00
N LEU A 535 19.83 -0.79 18.71
CA LEU A 535 18.98 0.18 18.03
C LEU A 535 17.73 -0.52 17.48
N VAL A 536 16.56 -0.18 17.99
CA VAL A 536 15.28 -0.82 17.63
C VAL A 536 14.28 0.24 17.19
N ARG A 537 13.58 0.00 16.07
CA ARG A 537 12.55 0.91 15.57
C ARG A 537 11.37 0.94 16.54
N ALA A 538 11.15 2.06 17.22
CA ALA A 538 10.01 2.29 18.12
C ALA A 538 9.83 3.80 18.33
N LYS A 539 8.76 4.23 19.02
CA LYS A 539 8.57 5.65 19.35
C LYS A 539 9.35 6.07 20.60
N THR A 540 9.64 5.13 21.51
CA THR A 540 10.31 5.38 22.79
C THR A 540 11.23 4.22 23.17
N ASP A 541 12.26 4.49 23.97
CA ASP A 541 13.23 3.48 24.42
C ASP A 541 12.56 2.32 25.18
N ASP A 542 11.51 2.61 25.96
CA ASP A 542 10.73 1.58 26.68
C ASP A 542 9.97 0.66 25.71
N GLU A 543 9.37 1.22 24.65
CA GLU A 543 8.71 0.44 23.61
C GLU A 543 9.73 -0.39 22.80
N ALA A 544 10.88 0.19 22.49
CA ALA A 544 12.00 -0.50 21.85
C ALA A 544 12.48 -1.69 22.71
N ARG A 545 12.63 -1.48 24.02
CA ARG A 545 12.99 -2.51 24.99
C ARG A 545 11.96 -3.63 25.02
N LEU A 546 10.68 -3.28 25.16
CA LEU A 546 9.58 -4.25 25.18
C LEU A 546 9.52 -5.07 23.87
N ARG A 547 9.70 -4.43 22.70
CA ARG A 547 9.75 -5.14 21.42
C ARG A 547 10.88 -6.15 21.37
N LEU A 548 12.07 -5.80 21.86
CA LEU A 548 13.19 -6.74 21.93
C LEU A 548 12.93 -7.88 22.92
N ASP A 549 12.50 -7.58 24.14
CA ASP A 549 12.19 -8.58 25.17
C ASP A 549 11.14 -9.60 24.68
N ASN A 550 10.10 -9.14 23.99
CA ASN A 550 9.04 -9.99 23.42
C ASN A 550 9.56 -11.00 22.38
N THR A 551 10.72 -10.74 21.75
CA THR A 551 11.30 -11.68 20.78
C THR A 551 11.93 -12.91 21.45
N PHE A 552 12.24 -12.82 22.75
CA PHE A 552 12.75 -13.89 23.61
C PHE A 552 11.65 -14.50 24.50
N ASP A 553 10.53 -13.81 24.71
CA ASP A 553 9.34 -14.27 25.45
C ASP A 553 8.46 -15.22 24.61
N GLY A 554 9.07 -16.33 24.16
CA GLY A 554 8.43 -17.39 23.39
C GLY A 554 7.97 -18.58 24.25
N ALA A 555 7.70 -19.71 23.60
CA ALA A 555 7.32 -20.96 24.28
C ALA A 555 8.45 -21.58 25.15
N ASP A 556 9.67 -21.03 25.11
CA ASP A 556 10.84 -21.53 25.81
C ASP A 556 11.24 -20.65 27.00
N SER A 557 10.85 -21.08 28.21
CA SER A 557 11.21 -20.40 29.46
C SER A 557 12.72 -20.37 29.75
N THR A 558 13.50 -21.27 29.15
CA THR A 558 14.96 -21.35 29.33
C THR A 558 15.64 -20.21 28.59
N LEU A 559 15.21 -19.96 27.35
CA LEU A 559 15.68 -18.84 26.54
C LEU A 559 15.43 -17.50 27.24
N LEU A 560 14.19 -17.28 27.70
CA LEU A 560 13.82 -16.04 28.39
C LEU A 560 14.69 -15.81 29.62
N ARG A 561 14.90 -16.85 30.45
CA ARG A 561 15.75 -16.77 31.63
C ARG A 561 17.20 -16.47 31.26
N HIS A 562 17.72 -17.14 30.23
CA HIS A 562 19.10 -16.93 29.79
C HIS A 562 19.33 -15.50 29.29
N TYR A 563 18.43 -15.00 28.45
CA TYR A 563 18.42 -13.62 27.98
C TYR A 563 18.34 -12.61 29.12
N GLN A 564 17.41 -12.79 30.07
CA GLN A 564 17.25 -11.89 31.21
C GLN A 564 18.51 -11.81 32.10
N LEU A 565 19.18 -12.94 32.31
CA LEU A 565 20.44 -12.98 33.07
C LEU A 565 21.55 -12.21 32.35
N LEU A 566 21.70 -12.41 31.04
CA LEU A 566 22.70 -11.74 30.24
C LEU A 566 22.42 -10.24 30.05
N ALA A 567 21.14 -9.84 29.97
CA ALA A 567 20.74 -8.48 29.67
C ALA A 567 20.74 -7.53 30.88
N ALA A 568 20.72 -8.04 32.11
CA ALA A 568 20.43 -7.25 33.31
C ALA A 568 21.35 -6.03 33.50
N ASP A 569 22.65 -6.21 33.27
CA ASP A 569 23.66 -5.15 33.47
C ASP A 569 24.39 -4.74 32.18
N HIS A 570 24.16 -5.46 31.08
CA HIS A 570 24.93 -5.30 29.83
C HIS A 570 24.09 -4.86 28.62
N LEU A 571 22.77 -4.70 28.73
CA LEU A 571 21.91 -4.33 27.60
C LEU A 571 21.33 -2.91 27.75
N GLN A 572 21.66 -2.05 26.80
CA GLN A 572 20.96 -0.79 26.55
C GLN A 572 20.14 -0.91 25.27
N VAL A 573 18.87 -0.47 25.30
CA VAL A 573 18.02 -0.43 24.10
C VAL A 573 17.62 1.02 23.82
N ILE A 574 17.80 1.45 22.57
CA ILE A 574 17.50 2.82 22.13
C ILE A 574 16.52 2.76 20.96
N ALA A 575 15.47 3.57 21.04
CA ALA A 575 14.53 3.75 19.95
C ALA A 575 15.14 4.60 18.83
N GLY A 576 15.19 4.04 17.64
CA GLY A 576 15.66 4.77 16.47
C GLY A 576 15.46 4.00 15.18
N ASP A 577 15.64 4.69 14.06
CA ASP A 577 15.51 4.14 12.73
C ASP A 577 16.77 4.44 11.94
N LYS A 578 17.53 3.40 11.59
CA LYS A 578 18.78 3.58 10.86
C LYS A 578 18.62 4.33 9.54
N SER A 579 17.44 4.29 8.92
CA SER A 579 17.15 4.97 7.66
C SER A 579 16.92 6.48 7.79
N GLN A 580 16.76 6.98 9.02
CA GLN A 580 16.59 8.39 9.32
C GLN A 580 17.95 9.05 9.60
N ALA A 581 18.06 10.35 9.34
CA ALA A 581 19.26 11.11 9.69
C ALA A 581 19.55 10.98 11.19
N ASN A 582 20.82 10.85 11.55
CA ASN A 582 21.24 10.58 12.92
C ASN A 582 20.59 9.31 13.52
N LEU A 583 20.25 8.32 12.69
CA LEU A 583 19.57 7.09 13.10
C LEU A 583 18.20 7.36 13.78
N GLY A 584 17.58 8.52 13.51
CA GLY A 584 16.35 8.96 14.18
C GLY A 584 16.55 9.45 15.62
N LEU A 585 17.80 9.61 16.05
CA LEU A 585 18.17 10.01 17.41
C LEU A 585 18.31 11.54 17.51
N ASP A 586 18.10 12.06 18.72
CA ASP A 586 18.45 13.45 19.01
C ASP A 586 19.98 13.67 18.92
N PRO A 587 20.44 14.89 18.62
CA PRO A 587 21.86 15.16 18.42
C PRO A 587 22.77 14.80 19.60
N GLN A 588 22.28 14.86 20.85
CA GLN A 588 23.09 14.54 22.03
C GLN A 588 23.26 13.02 22.16
N THR A 589 22.18 12.26 21.96
CA THR A 589 22.26 10.79 21.96
C THR A 589 23.09 10.28 20.80
N TRP A 590 22.93 10.83 19.61
CA TRP A 590 23.76 10.47 18.46
C TRP A 590 25.25 10.75 18.72
N GLN A 591 25.58 11.92 19.26
CA GLN A 591 26.98 12.25 19.59
C GLN A 591 27.55 11.32 20.68
N ARG A 592 26.76 10.97 21.70
CA ARG A 592 27.18 9.97 22.71
C ARG A 592 27.54 8.64 22.06
N LEU A 593 26.73 8.15 21.13
CA LEU A 593 27.05 6.92 20.39
C LEU A 593 28.33 7.08 19.56
N ALA A 594 28.53 8.24 18.92
CA ALA A 594 29.73 8.51 18.14
C ALA A 594 31.00 8.48 19.03
N ASP A 595 30.88 8.92 20.27
CA ASP A 595 32.00 9.00 21.22
C ASP A 595 32.26 7.67 21.95
N SER A 596 31.24 6.86 22.21
CA SER A 596 31.35 5.68 23.08
C SER A 596 31.38 4.33 22.38
N VAL A 597 30.82 4.20 21.17
CA VAL A 597 30.73 2.91 20.47
C VAL A 597 32.11 2.49 19.97
N ASP A 598 32.52 1.26 20.29
CA ASP A 598 33.77 0.66 19.84
C ASP A 598 33.60 -0.15 18.56
N LEU A 599 32.46 -0.84 18.39
CA LEU A 599 32.18 -1.75 17.27
C LEU A 599 30.74 -1.60 16.80
N ILE A 600 30.53 -1.58 15.48
CA ILE A 600 29.19 -1.57 14.87
C ILE A 600 28.90 -2.94 14.24
N ILE A 601 27.69 -3.44 14.47
CA ILE A 601 27.16 -4.67 13.88
C ILE A 601 25.85 -4.34 13.19
N ASP A 602 25.89 -4.34 11.86
CA ASP A 602 24.74 -4.05 11.02
C ASP A 602 24.13 -5.34 10.47
N SER A 603 23.17 -5.90 11.22
CA SER A 603 22.31 -6.98 10.74
C SER A 603 20.92 -6.51 10.34
N ALA A 604 20.55 -5.25 10.59
CA ALA A 604 19.27 -4.72 10.16
C ALA A 604 19.16 -4.67 8.63
N ALA A 605 18.07 -5.15 8.07
CA ALA A 605 17.64 -4.79 6.73
C ALA A 605 16.13 -4.94 6.62
N LEU A 606 15.51 -4.09 5.81
CA LEU A 606 14.20 -4.41 5.27
C LEU A 606 14.43 -5.49 4.19
N VAL A 607 13.98 -6.70 4.49
CA VAL A 607 14.11 -7.83 3.57
C VAL A 607 12.77 -8.05 2.90
N HIS A 608 12.65 -7.60 1.65
CA HIS A 608 11.44 -7.77 0.86
C HIS A 608 11.78 -7.93 -0.62
N HIS A 609 11.80 -9.17 -1.10
CA HIS A 609 12.33 -9.50 -2.43
C HIS A 609 11.45 -9.03 -3.58
N LEU A 610 10.16 -8.79 -3.30
CA LEU A 610 9.21 -8.21 -4.25
C LEU A 610 9.27 -6.68 -4.34
N LEU A 611 9.94 -6.00 -3.40
CA LEU A 611 10.10 -4.56 -3.53
C LEU A 611 11.26 -4.28 -4.49
N PRO A 612 11.09 -3.36 -5.44
CA PRO A 612 12.19 -2.94 -6.28
C PRO A 612 13.28 -2.27 -5.44
N TYR A 613 14.53 -2.37 -5.88
CA TYR A 613 15.68 -1.76 -5.21
C TYR A 613 15.46 -0.27 -4.90
N SER A 614 14.74 0.47 -5.74
CA SER A 614 14.42 1.88 -5.51
C SER A 614 13.66 2.14 -4.20
N GLN A 615 12.82 1.21 -3.75
CA GLN A 615 12.09 1.31 -2.47
C GLN A 615 12.94 0.81 -1.30
N LEU A 616 13.82 -0.17 -1.52
CA LEU A 616 14.75 -0.66 -0.50
C LEU A 616 15.97 0.23 -0.29
N PHE A 617 16.25 1.14 -1.23
CA PHE A 617 17.42 2.03 -1.21
C PHE A 617 17.46 2.90 0.05
N GLY A 618 16.34 3.53 0.40
CA GLY A 618 16.22 4.33 1.63
C GLY A 618 16.49 3.50 2.90
N PRO A 619 15.67 2.48 3.19
CA PRO A 619 15.79 1.73 4.45
C PRO A 619 17.13 0.98 4.60
N ASN A 620 17.73 0.51 3.50
CA ASN A 620 18.96 -0.29 3.57
C ASN A 620 20.20 0.53 3.25
N ALA A 621 20.33 1.09 2.04
CA ALA A 621 21.57 1.73 1.60
C ALA A 621 21.84 3.08 2.30
N VAL A 622 20.82 3.94 2.45
CA VAL A 622 20.96 5.19 3.23
C VAL A 622 21.21 4.86 4.70
N GLY A 623 20.57 3.83 5.23
CA GLY A 623 20.80 3.40 6.61
C GLY A 623 22.22 2.90 6.89
N THR A 624 22.82 2.16 5.95
CA THR A 624 24.24 1.78 6.03
C THR A 624 25.14 3.02 5.95
N ALA A 625 24.81 4.02 5.13
CA ALA A 625 25.57 5.26 5.07
C ALA A 625 25.53 6.07 6.38
N GLU A 626 24.40 6.11 7.09
CA GLU A 626 24.32 6.75 8.42
C GLU A 626 25.16 6.02 9.48
N LEU A 627 25.21 4.69 9.44
CA LEU A 627 26.08 3.90 10.32
C LEU A 627 27.56 4.07 9.96
N ILE A 628 27.90 4.17 8.67
CA ILE A 628 29.26 4.56 8.24
C ILE A 628 29.60 5.93 8.80
N ARG A 629 28.70 6.91 8.73
CA ARG A 629 28.93 8.24 9.32
C ARG A 629 29.25 8.15 10.81
N LEU A 630 28.54 7.32 11.56
CA LEU A 630 28.84 7.05 12.97
C LEU A 630 30.23 6.42 13.15
N ALA A 631 30.60 5.46 12.29
CA ALA A 631 31.91 4.81 12.28
C ALA A 631 33.06 5.76 11.93
N LEU A 632 32.77 6.86 11.23
CA LEU A 632 33.72 7.88 10.79
C LEU A 632 33.69 9.16 11.64
N THR A 633 33.04 9.13 12.81
CA THR A 633 32.94 10.29 13.71
C THR A 633 33.62 9.99 15.05
N THR A 634 34.44 10.92 15.55
CA THR A 634 35.22 10.85 16.80
C THR A 634 36.33 9.78 16.81
N THR A 635 36.01 8.53 16.51
CA THR A 635 36.93 7.38 16.44
C THR A 635 36.54 6.49 15.25
N LEU A 636 37.52 5.84 14.61
CA LEU A 636 37.25 4.81 13.61
C LEU A 636 36.79 3.53 14.30
N LYS A 637 35.54 3.14 14.05
CA LYS A 637 34.89 1.99 14.68
C LYS A 637 34.89 0.83 13.68
N PRO A 638 35.48 -0.34 13.98
CA PRO A 638 35.30 -1.53 13.17
C PRO A 638 33.82 -1.78 12.82
N TYR A 639 33.58 -2.26 11.62
CA TYR A 639 32.25 -2.41 11.06
C TYR A 639 32.00 -3.85 10.62
N THR A 640 31.11 -4.56 11.31
CA THR A 640 30.60 -5.86 10.91
C THR A 640 29.29 -5.69 10.13
N TYR A 641 29.23 -6.22 8.92
CA TYR A 641 28.09 -6.09 8.02
C TYR A 641 27.55 -7.46 7.61
N VAL A 642 26.29 -7.73 7.92
CA VAL A 642 25.60 -8.94 7.45
C VAL A 642 25.05 -8.67 6.04
N SER A 643 25.65 -9.33 5.07
CA SER A 643 25.26 -9.36 3.66
C SER A 643 24.62 -10.71 3.31
N THR A 644 24.44 -10.97 2.02
CA THR A 644 23.74 -12.17 1.53
C THR A 644 24.53 -12.83 0.40
N GLY A 645 24.47 -14.16 0.31
CA GLY A 645 25.05 -14.95 -0.78
C GLY A 645 24.49 -14.55 -2.15
N THR A 646 23.22 -14.14 -2.19
CA THR A 646 22.51 -13.64 -3.39
C THR A 646 23.08 -12.35 -3.98
N VAL A 647 24.03 -11.69 -3.31
CA VAL A 647 24.86 -10.66 -3.97
C VAL A 647 25.54 -11.24 -5.22
N GLY A 648 25.87 -12.54 -5.21
CA GLY A 648 26.47 -13.28 -6.32
C GLY A 648 25.59 -13.51 -7.54
N ASP A 649 24.26 -13.32 -7.49
CA ASP A 649 23.34 -13.76 -8.57
C ASP A 649 23.58 -13.07 -9.92
N GLN A 650 24.22 -11.90 -9.92
CA GLN A 650 24.58 -11.14 -11.12
C GLN A 650 26.09 -11.14 -11.39
N ILE A 651 26.81 -12.11 -10.84
CA ILE A 651 28.28 -12.24 -10.92
C ILE A 651 28.61 -13.65 -11.43
N ASP A 652 29.66 -13.79 -12.24
CA ASP A 652 30.17 -15.11 -12.58
C ASP A 652 30.66 -15.82 -11.29
N PRO A 653 30.22 -17.06 -11.00
CA PRO A 653 30.65 -17.79 -9.81
C PRO A 653 32.18 -17.89 -9.65
N SER A 654 32.96 -17.88 -10.75
CA SER A 654 34.43 -17.90 -10.65
C SER A 654 35.02 -16.59 -10.15
N ASP A 655 34.33 -15.47 -10.36
CA ASP A 655 34.76 -14.13 -9.93
C ASP A 655 34.23 -13.80 -8.53
N PHE A 656 33.12 -14.42 -8.12
CA PHE A 656 32.51 -14.23 -6.80
C PHE A 656 33.30 -14.93 -5.69
N THR A 657 34.43 -14.35 -5.32
CA THR A 657 35.34 -14.85 -4.27
C THR A 657 35.31 -13.98 -3.02
N GLU A 658 35.81 -14.51 -1.91
CA GLU A 658 35.95 -13.81 -0.62
C GLU A 658 37.01 -12.69 -0.64
N ASP A 659 37.95 -12.73 -1.59
CA ASP A 659 39.01 -11.73 -1.75
C ASP A 659 38.61 -10.58 -2.69
N ALA A 660 37.60 -10.79 -3.54
CA ALA A 660 37.25 -9.85 -4.59
C ALA A 660 36.69 -8.51 -4.06
N ASP A 661 37.05 -7.42 -4.74
CA ASP A 661 36.38 -6.13 -4.57
C ASP A 661 35.06 -6.14 -5.35
N ILE A 662 33.95 -5.98 -4.61
CA ILE A 662 32.60 -6.02 -5.17
C ILE A 662 32.38 -4.95 -6.27
N ARG A 663 33.09 -3.83 -6.21
CA ARG A 663 33.02 -2.75 -7.20
C ARG A 663 33.64 -3.15 -8.54
N ILE A 664 34.55 -4.13 -8.53
CA ILE A 664 35.25 -4.64 -9.72
C ILE A 664 34.50 -5.81 -10.34
N ILE A 665 34.08 -6.78 -9.51
CA ILE A 665 33.38 -7.99 -9.99
C ILE A 665 31.87 -7.73 -10.23
N SER A 666 31.32 -6.65 -9.65
CA SER A 666 29.93 -6.22 -9.84
C SER A 666 29.85 -4.69 -9.96
N PRO A 667 30.43 -4.10 -11.02
CA PRO A 667 30.46 -2.64 -11.21
C PRO A 667 29.10 -2.06 -11.57
N THR A 668 28.18 -2.89 -12.06
CA THR A 668 26.85 -2.54 -12.53
C THR A 668 25.85 -3.60 -12.08
N ARG A 669 24.66 -3.20 -11.62
CA ARG A 669 23.55 -4.12 -11.35
C ARG A 669 22.27 -3.69 -12.06
N ARG A 670 21.51 -4.67 -12.54
CA ARG A 670 20.18 -4.44 -13.14
C ARG A 670 19.13 -4.26 -12.04
N ILE A 671 18.16 -3.39 -12.31
CA ILE A 671 17.02 -3.12 -11.43
C ILE A 671 15.79 -3.75 -12.06
N GLY A 672 15.46 -4.96 -11.64
CA GLY A 672 14.23 -5.67 -12.00
C GLY A 672 13.50 -6.16 -10.75
N ASP A 673 12.26 -6.62 -10.93
CA ASP A 673 11.30 -6.93 -9.86
C ASP A 673 11.77 -7.98 -8.83
N ASN A 674 12.85 -8.71 -9.11
CA ASN A 674 13.36 -9.80 -8.25
C ASN A 674 14.75 -9.54 -7.63
N TYR A 675 15.42 -8.42 -7.94
CA TYR A 675 16.80 -8.15 -7.47
C TYR A 675 16.88 -7.10 -6.37
N GLY A 676 15.75 -6.69 -5.79
CA GLY A 676 15.69 -5.60 -4.81
C GLY A 676 16.62 -5.79 -3.61
N TYR A 677 16.44 -6.91 -2.90
CA TYR A 677 17.22 -7.19 -1.69
C TYR A 677 18.71 -7.43 -1.97
N PRO A 678 19.12 -8.27 -2.95
CA PRO A 678 20.52 -8.41 -3.35
C PRO A 678 21.18 -7.09 -3.72
N ASN A 679 20.50 -6.24 -4.51
CA ASN A 679 21.03 -4.92 -4.90
C ASN A 679 21.20 -4.01 -3.69
N SER A 680 20.29 -4.08 -2.69
CA SER A 680 20.43 -3.30 -1.47
C SER A 680 21.64 -3.71 -0.63
N LYS A 681 21.95 -5.02 -0.56
CA LYS A 681 23.12 -5.52 0.17
C LYS A 681 24.43 -5.22 -0.55
N TRP A 682 24.46 -5.35 -1.87
CA TRP A 682 25.56 -4.91 -2.72
C TRP A 682 25.89 -3.42 -2.54
N ALA A 683 24.87 -2.56 -2.46
CA ALA A 683 25.09 -1.13 -2.28
C ALA A 683 25.77 -0.82 -0.94
N GLY A 684 25.40 -1.55 0.13
CA GLY A 684 26.10 -1.46 1.42
C GLY A 684 27.56 -1.91 1.35
N GLU A 685 27.85 -3.03 0.67
CA GLU A 685 29.24 -3.48 0.47
C GLU A 685 30.08 -2.47 -0.31
N VAL A 686 29.50 -1.82 -1.34
CA VAL A 686 30.17 -0.77 -2.12
C VAL A 686 30.50 0.44 -1.23
N LEU A 687 29.55 0.92 -0.42
CA LEU A 687 29.77 2.06 0.48
C LEU A 687 30.84 1.76 1.55
N LEU A 688 30.87 0.52 2.05
CA LEU A 688 31.90 0.09 3.01
C LEU A 688 33.29 0.00 2.35
N ARG A 689 33.38 -0.40 1.08
CA ARG A 689 34.64 -0.35 0.31
C ARG A 689 35.12 1.10 0.16
N GLU A 690 34.23 2.04 -0.14
CA GLU A 690 34.59 3.47 -0.19
C GLU A 690 35.08 3.99 1.18
N ALA A 691 34.47 3.56 2.29
CA ALA A 691 34.90 3.96 3.62
C ALA A 691 36.27 3.39 4.01
N ASN A 692 36.52 2.13 3.62
CA ASN A 692 37.84 1.51 3.77
C ASN A 692 38.91 2.22 2.94
N ASP A 693 38.62 2.57 1.68
CA ASP A 693 39.55 3.33 0.83
C ASP A 693 39.84 4.73 1.37
N LEU A 694 38.82 5.40 1.94
CA LEU A 694 38.95 6.76 2.46
C LEU A 694 39.90 6.85 3.67
N CYS A 695 39.77 5.94 4.64
CA CYS A 695 40.42 6.09 5.94
C CYS A 695 40.95 4.78 6.56
N GLY A 696 40.90 3.67 5.83
CA GLY A 696 41.29 2.36 6.35
C GLY A 696 40.33 1.80 7.40
N LEU A 697 39.03 2.14 7.31
CA LEU A 697 37.99 1.61 8.19
C LEU A 697 38.04 0.07 8.21
N PRO A 698 38.23 -0.59 9.37
CA PRO A 698 38.19 -2.05 9.44
C PRO A 698 36.78 -2.58 9.16
N VAL A 699 36.63 -3.44 8.16
CA VAL A 699 35.31 -3.96 7.74
C VAL A 699 35.34 -5.49 7.65
N ALA A 700 34.32 -6.12 8.23
CA ALA A 700 34.03 -7.54 8.08
C ALA A 700 32.65 -7.73 7.44
N VAL A 701 32.60 -8.22 6.20
CA VAL A 701 31.37 -8.55 5.48
C VAL A 701 31.10 -10.05 5.58
N PHE A 702 29.91 -10.41 6.03
CA PHE A 702 29.46 -11.81 6.11
C PHE A 702 28.35 -12.04 5.11
N ARG A 703 28.64 -12.71 3.98
CA ARG A 703 27.62 -13.08 2.99
C ARG A 703 27.00 -14.42 3.40
N CYS A 704 25.85 -14.36 4.06
CA CYS A 704 25.12 -15.54 4.51
C CYS A 704 24.20 -16.06 3.41
N ASP A 705 24.13 -17.38 3.21
CA ASP A 705 23.02 -17.99 2.46
C ASP A 705 21.84 -18.28 3.40
N MET A 706 21.14 -19.40 3.27
CA MET A 706 20.01 -19.71 4.16
C MET A 706 20.46 -19.95 5.61
N ILE A 707 19.82 -19.23 6.53
CA ILE A 707 20.02 -19.36 7.98
C ILE A 707 18.87 -20.20 8.55
N LEU A 708 19.17 -21.41 9.00
CA LEU A 708 18.18 -22.37 9.51
C LEU A 708 18.03 -22.25 11.02
N ALA A 709 16.88 -22.67 11.55
CA ALA A 709 16.71 -22.88 12.97
C ALA A 709 17.67 -23.97 13.49
N ASP A 710 18.19 -23.76 14.70
CA ASP A 710 18.92 -24.76 15.46
C ASP A 710 17.99 -25.48 16.44
N THR A 711 18.54 -26.44 17.20
CA THR A 711 17.85 -27.21 18.23
C THR A 711 17.98 -26.66 19.65
N SER A 712 18.56 -25.48 19.82
CA SER A 712 18.98 -24.96 21.12
C SER A 712 17.82 -24.38 21.91
N TYR A 713 16.87 -23.72 21.23
CA TYR A 713 15.68 -23.14 21.86
C TYR A 713 14.39 -23.44 21.09
N ALA A 714 13.32 -23.78 21.82
CA ALA A 714 12.03 -24.09 21.23
C ALA A 714 11.30 -22.83 20.73
N GLY A 715 10.49 -22.99 19.67
CA GLY A 715 9.66 -21.91 19.09
C GLY A 715 10.46 -20.81 18.38
N GLN A 716 11.76 -20.97 18.19
CA GLN A 716 12.62 -20.02 17.48
C GLN A 716 12.67 -20.36 15.99
N LEU A 717 11.68 -19.86 15.24
CA LEU A 717 11.66 -19.91 13.78
C LEU A 717 11.67 -18.50 13.18
N ASN A 718 12.16 -18.40 11.94
CA ASN A 718 11.81 -17.29 11.07
C ASN A 718 10.59 -17.66 10.22
N VAL A 719 9.38 -17.51 10.76
CA VAL A 719 8.13 -17.94 10.07
C VAL A 719 7.88 -17.25 8.74
N SER A 720 8.60 -16.18 8.46
CA SER A 720 8.45 -15.39 7.26
C SER A 720 9.48 -15.73 6.18
N ASP A 721 10.54 -16.48 6.51
CA ASP A 721 11.49 -17.02 5.53
C ASP A 721 10.86 -18.08 4.61
N MET A 722 11.49 -18.33 3.47
CA MET A 722 10.96 -19.29 2.49
C MET A 722 11.11 -20.75 2.92
N PHE A 723 12.10 -21.06 3.75
CA PHE A 723 12.35 -22.42 4.22
C PHE A 723 11.23 -22.89 5.17
N THR A 724 10.88 -22.09 6.15
CA THR A 724 9.78 -22.30 7.10
C THR A 724 8.45 -22.35 6.37
N ARG A 725 8.22 -21.45 5.39
CA ARG A 725 7.02 -21.50 4.53
C ARG A 725 6.94 -22.79 3.73
N MET A 726 8.06 -23.28 3.20
CA MET A 726 8.13 -24.58 2.50
C MET A 726 7.85 -25.73 3.46
N MET A 727 8.50 -25.78 4.62
CA MET A 727 8.25 -26.81 5.65
C MET A 727 6.78 -26.84 6.08
N LEU A 728 6.19 -25.68 6.41
CA LEU A 728 4.76 -25.56 6.72
C LEU A 728 3.90 -26.04 5.56
N SER A 729 4.24 -25.69 4.32
CA SER A 729 3.46 -26.09 3.15
C SER A 729 3.50 -27.60 2.94
N LEU A 730 4.66 -28.23 3.06
CA LEU A 730 4.80 -29.69 2.91
C LEU A 730 4.05 -30.44 4.02
N LEU A 731 4.19 -29.98 5.27
CA LEU A 731 3.53 -30.58 6.43
C LEU A 731 2.01 -30.39 6.41
N ALA A 732 1.52 -29.18 6.08
CA ALA A 732 0.10 -28.87 6.07
C ALA A 732 -0.64 -29.47 4.87
N THR A 733 0.01 -29.56 3.70
CA THR A 733 -0.61 -30.19 2.51
C THR A 733 -0.45 -31.71 2.51
N GLY A 734 0.52 -32.24 3.25
CA GLY A 734 0.83 -33.66 3.29
C GLY A 734 1.35 -34.22 1.97
N VAL A 735 1.87 -33.38 1.06
CA VAL A 735 2.39 -33.83 -0.24
C VAL A 735 3.74 -33.23 -0.59
N ALA A 736 4.66 -34.08 -1.07
CA ALA A 736 5.98 -33.71 -1.55
C ALA A 736 6.25 -34.32 -2.94
N PRO A 737 7.16 -33.78 -3.76
CA PRO A 737 7.46 -34.37 -5.05
C PRO A 737 8.29 -35.66 -4.89
N GLY A 738 8.33 -36.47 -5.95
CA GLY A 738 9.23 -37.62 -6.03
C GLY A 738 10.69 -37.22 -5.84
N SER A 739 11.06 -36.07 -6.39
CA SER A 739 12.30 -35.34 -6.11
C SER A 739 12.08 -33.84 -6.34
N PHE A 740 12.71 -32.98 -5.53
CA PHE A 740 12.80 -31.55 -5.84
C PHE A 740 13.79 -31.25 -6.97
N TYR A 741 14.66 -32.22 -7.29
CA TYR A 741 15.71 -32.12 -8.28
C TYR A 741 15.41 -32.97 -9.51
N GLN A 742 16.09 -32.67 -10.60
CA GLN A 742 16.06 -33.46 -11.82
C GLN A 742 16.56 -34.85 -11.51
N LEU A 743 15.86 -35.86 -12.01
CA LEU A 743 16.26 -37.25 -11.87
C LEU A 743 17.42 -37.54 -12.82
N ASP A 744 18.20 -38.57 -12.51
CA ASP A 744 19.21 -39.08 -13.42
C ASP A 744 18.56 -39.71 -14.68
N PRO A 745 19.33 -40.04 -15.72
CA PRO A 745 18.79 -40.67 -16.94
C PRO A 745 18.05 -42.00 -16.70
N ASN A 746 18.25 -42.64 -15.54
CA ASN A 746 17.58 -43.88 -15.16
C ASN A 746 16.32 -43.63 -14.30
N GLY A 747 15.95 -42.37 -14.05
CA GLY A 747 14.81 -41.98 -13.23
C GLY A 747 15.05 -42.05 -11.71
N SER A 748 16.31 -42.09 -11.26
CA SER A 748 16.68 -42.11 -9.84
C SER A 748 17.01 -40.72 -9.31
N ARG A 749 16.83 -40.49 -8.01
CA ARG A 749 17.24 -39.23 -7.37
C ARG A 749 18.74 -39.02 -7.50
N GLN A 750 19.11 -37.78 -7.83
CA GLN A 750 20.51 -37.38 -7.88
C GLN A 750 20.98 -36.91 -6.50
N ARG A 751 22.27 -37.10 -6.21
CA ARG A 751 22.93 -36.52 -5.05
C ARG A 751 22.84 -34.99 -5.16
N ALA A 752 22.23 -34.35 -4.17
CA ALA A 752 22.05 -32.91 -4.10
C ALA A 752 22.43 -32.39 -2.71
N HIS A 753 22.74 -31.11 -2.63
CA HIS A 753 23.06 -30.39 -1.40
C HIS A 753 22.18 -29.15 -1.30
N TYR A 754 21.80 -28.78 -0.06
CA TYR A 754 21.15 -27.50 0.23
C TYR A 754 22.03 -26.65 1.15
N ASP A 755 22.34 -25.44 0.66
CA ASP A 755 23.22 -24.48 1.34
C ASP A 755 22.48 -23.79 2.49
N GLY A 756 22.50 -24.42 3.65
CA GLY A 756 21.91 -23.90 4.88
C GLY A 756 22.81 -24.14 6.08
N LEU A 757 22.85 -23.17 6.99
CA LEU A 757 23.60 -23.24 8.25
C LEU A 757 22.71 -22.91 9.46
N PRO A 758 22.88 -23.58 10.62
CA PRO A 758 22.13 -23.26 11.83
C PRO A 758 22.43 -21.85 12.35
N VAL A 759 21.41 -21.13 12.80
CA VAL A 759 21.49 -19.73 13.23
C VAL A 759 22.47 -19.51 14.38
N GLU A 760 22.54 -20.41 15.36
CA GLU A 760 23.54 -20.35 16.44
C GLU A 760 24.98 -20.35 15.90
N PHE A 761 25.30 -21.26 14.98
CA PHE A 761 26.62 -21.31 14.35
C PHE A 761 26.92 -20.02 13.56
N VAL A 762 25.94 -19.52 12.81
CA VAL A 762 26.09 -18.28 12.04
C VAL A 762 26.35 -17.08 12.97
N ALA A 763 25.61 -16.99 14.08
CA ALA A 763 25.77 -15.91 15.06
C ALA A 763 27.12 -16.00 15.80
N GLU A 764 27.53 -17.20 16.24
CA GLU A 764 28.84 -17.45 16.84
C GLU A 764 29.96 -17.01 15.87
N ALA A 765 29.85 -17.41 14.60
CA ALA A 765 30.85 -17.13 13.58
C ALA A 765 30.98 -15.64 13.26
N ILE A 766 29.86 -14.93 13.04
CA ILE A 766 29.85 -13.49 12.79
C ILE A 766 30.45 -12.75 13.98
N THR A 767 30.07 -13.14 15.19
CA THR A 767 30.52 -12.50 16.43
C THR A 767 32.03 -12.73 16.61
N ALA A 768 32.51 -13.97 16.50
CA ALA A 768 33.93 -14.33 16.68
C ALA A 768 34.84 -13.73 15.63
N LEU A 769 34.50 -13.86 14.34
CA LEU A 769 35.34 -13.38 13.26
C LEU A 769 35.25 -11.86 13.11
N GLY A 770 34.08 -11.26 13.30
CA GLY A 770 33.90 -9.81 13.21
C GLY A 770 34.72 -9.05 14.24
N ALA A 771 34.80 -9.58 15.47
CA ALA A 771 35.61 -9.01 16.55
C ALA A 771 37.13 -9.08 16.29
N GLN A 772 37.59 -9.96 15.40
CA GLN A 772 39.01 -10.12 15.07
C GLN A 772 39.48 -9.17 13.97
N VAL A 773 38.56 -8.55 13.22
CA VAL A 773 38.91 -7.64 12.12
C VAL A 773 39.23 -6.25 12.66
N THR A 774 40.52 -6.04 12.96
CA THR A 774 41.04 -4.75 13.44
C THR A 774 41.68 -3.89 12.34
N ASP A 775 41.82 -4.44 11.13
CA ASP A 775 42.39 -3.73 9.98
C ASP A 775 41.90 -4.31 8.64
N GLY A 776 41.89 -3.47 7.61
CA GLY A 776 41.57 -3.86 6.23
C GLY A 776 40.09 -4.20 6.00
N PHE A 777 39.83 -4.92 4.90
CA PHE A 777 38.50 -5.32 4.46
C PHE A 777 38.46 -6.83 4.26
N GLN A 778 37.69 -7.53 5.08
CA GLN A 778 37.52 -8.98 5.02
C GLN A 778 36.09 -9.31 4.62
N THR A 779 35.94 -10.21 3.65
CA THR A 779 34.65 -10.82 3.30
C THR A 779 34.71 -12.31 3.62
N TYR A 780 33.63 -12.84 4.16
CA TYR A 780 33.44 -14.25 4.46
C TYR A 780 32.18 -14.75 3.77
N HIS A 781 32.27 -15.89 3.09
CA HIS A 781 31.11 -16.60 2.57
C HIS A 781 30.62 -17.58 3.64
N VAL A 782 29.63 -17.15 4.42
CA VAL A 782 29.02 -17.92 5.50
C VAL A 782 27.99 -18.86 4.88
N MET A 783 28.52 -19.91 4.25
CA MET A 783 27.81 -20.88 3.43
C MET A 783 28.21 -22.30 3.85
N ASN A 784 27.36 -23.27 3.57
CA ASN A 784 27.62 -24.69 3.77
C ASN A 784 28.27 -25.29 2.50
N PRO A 785 29.56 -25.63 2.53
CA PRO A 785 30.27 -26.05 1.32
C PRO A 785 30.27 -27.57 1.09
N HIS A 786 29.54 -28.33 1.91
CA HIS A 786 29.67 -29.79 1.93
C HIS A 786 29.05 -30.43 0.68
N ASP A 787 29.76 -31.37 0.05
CA ASP A 787 29.14 -32.32 -0.88
C ASP A 787 28.75 -33.57 -0.08
N ASP A 788 27.77 -33.44 0.80
CA ASP A 788 27.31 -34.50 1.71
C ASP A 788 26.13 -35.32 1.14
N GLY A 789 25.45 -34.81 0.12
CA GLY A 789 24.25 -35.42 -0.43
C GLY A 789 23.02 -35.18 0.44
N ILE A 790 23.02 -34.09 1.22
CA ILE A 790 21.90 -33.68 2.06
C ILE A 790 21.21 -32.48 1.42
N GLY A 791 20.12 -32.73 0.71
CA GLY A 791 19.25 -31.71 0.11
C GLY A 791 17.81 -31.77 0.64
N PHE A 792 16.91 -31.07 -0.05
CA PHE A 792 15.49 -31.05 0.31
C PHE A 792 14.80 -32.42 0.24
N ASP A 793 15.32 -33.34 -0.58
CA ASP A 793 14.79 -34.69 -0.63
C ASP A 793 15.06 -35.44 0.68
N GLU A 794 16.27 -35.37 1.20
CA GLU A 794 16.64 -35.97 2.49
C GLU A 794 15.85 -35.31 3.64
N TYR A 795 15.59 -34.00 3.58
CA TYR A 795 14.77 -33.30 4.58
C TYR A 795 13.34 -33.86 4.65
N VAL A 796 12.71 -34.09 3.49
CA VAL A 796 11.39 -34.71 3.43
C VAL A 796 11.42 -36.16 3.89
N ASP A 797 12.47 -36.92 3.53
CA ASP A 797 12.62 -38.30 3.99
C ASP A 797 12.71 -38.36 5.53
N TRP A 798 13.45 -37.44 6.17
CA TRP A 798 13.51 -37.37 7.63
C TRP A 798 12.17 -37.01 8.29
N LEU A 799 11.35 -36.15 7.66
CA LEU A 799 10.00 -35.86 8.16
C LEU A 799 9.08 -37.08 8.03
N ILE A 800 9.16 -37.82 6.93
CA ILE A 800 8.40 -39.07 6.73
C ILE A 800 8.83 -40.13 7.74
N ASP A 801 10.14 -40.33 7.92
CA ASP A 801 10.71 -41.29 8.88
C ASP A 801 10.35 -40.94 10.33
N ALA A 802 10.20 -39.65 10.65
CA ALA A 802 9.71 -39.17 11.93
C ALA A 802 8.19 -39.36 12.14
N GLY A 803 7.46 -39.82 11.10
CA GLY A 803 6.04 -40.16 11.18
C GLY A 803 5.08 -39.05 10.74
N TYR A 804 5.57 -37.94 10.17
CA TYR A 804 4.69 -36.91 9.63
C TYR A 804 3.99 -37.39 8.34
N PRO A 805 2.70 -37.08 8.14
CA PRO A 805 1.87 -37.67 7.09
C PRO A 805 2.12 -37.02 5.71
N ILE A 806 3.32 -37.19 5.16
CA ILE A 806 3.72 -36.65 3.85
C ILE A 806 3.75 -37.77 2.82
N GLN A 807 2.95 -37.64 1.77
CA GLN A 807 2.96 -38.54 0.62
C GLN A 807 3.82 -37.97 -0.51
N ARG A 808 4.74 -38.78 -1.05
CA ARG A 808 5.48 -38.42 -2.27
C ARG A 808 4.68 -38.70 -3.54
N ILE A 809 4.61 -37.71 -4.41
CA ILE A 809 3.96 -37.78 -5.73
C ILE A 809 5.05 -37.90 -6.79
N ALA A 810 5.09 -39.03 -7.49
CA ALA A 810 6.21 -39.39 -8.38
C ALA A 810 6.47 -38.37 -9.51
N ASN A 811 5.41 -37.86 -10.14
CA ASN A 811 5.54 -36.86 -11.20
C ASN A 811 5.55 -35.45 -10.60
N TYR A 812 6.59 -34.67 -10.90
CA TYR A 812 6.75 -33.31 -10.38
C TYR A 812 5.61 -32.36 -10.79
N GLY A 813 5.13 -32.45 -12.03
CA GLY A 813 4.03 -31.62 -12.52
C GLY A 813 2.70 -31.96 -11.86
N ASP A 814 2.45 -33.24 -11.56
CA ASP A 814 1.27 -33.67 -10.81
C ASP A 814 1.37 -33.24 -9.34
N TRP A 815 2.56 -33.35 -8.74
CA TRP A 815 2.83 -32.81 -7.41
C TRP A 815 2.50 -31.32 -7.37
N LEU A 816 3.04 -30.52 -8.28
CA LEU A 816 2.87 -29.07 -8.28
C LEU A 816 1.39 -28.65 -8.35
N LYS A 817 0.60 -29.32 -9.19
CA LYS A 817 -0.85 -29.09 -9.29
C LYS A 817 -1.59 -29.46 -8.00
N GLN A 818 -1.27 -30.62 -7.42
CA GLN A 818 -1.90 -31.09 -6.19
C GLN A 818 -1.49 -30.23 -4.99
N PHE A 819 -0.22 -29.85 -4.91
CA PHE A 819 0.35 -28.98 -3.91
C PHE A 819 -0.32 -27.60 -3.93
N GLU A 820 -0.44 -26.97 -5.10
CA GLU A 820 -1.16 -25.70 -5.25
C GLU A 820 -2.63 -25.81 -4.83
N THR A 821 -3.31 -26.87 -5.28
CA THR A 821 -4.72 -27.10 -4.93
C THR A 821 -4.89 -27.26 -3.42
N SER A 822 -3.99 -28.00 -2.78
CA SER A 822 -3.99 -28.25 -1.33
C SER A 822 -3.69 -26.97 -0.56
N LEU A 823 -2.70 -26.17 -1.01
CA LEU A 823 -2.38 -24.87 -0.45
C LEU A 823 -3.58 -23.92 -0.46
N ARG A 824 -4.33 -23.87 -1.56
CA ARG A 824 -5.56 -23.06 -1.67
C ARG A 824 -6.68 -23.54 -0.74
N ALA A 825 -6.67 -24.81 -0.36
CA ALA A 825 -7.66 -25.42 0.53
C ALA A 825 -7.32 -25.31 2.03
N LEU A 826 -6.09 -24.90 2.40
CA LEU A 826 -5.71 -24.72 3.80
C LEU A 826 -6.55 -23.64 4.50
N PRO A 827 -6.71 -23.66 5.83
CA PRO A 827 -7.27 -22.55 6.62
C PRO A 827 -6.54 -21.21 6.43
N ASP A 828 -7.24 -20.09 6.61
CA ASP A 828 -6.73 -18.73 6.34
C ASP A 828 -5.40 -18.40 7.02
N ARG A 829 -5.20 -18.86 8.26
CA ARG A 829 -3.94 -18.67 8.99
C ARG A 829 -2.79 -19.41 8.31
N GLN A 830 -2.99 -20.67 7.95
CA GLN A 830 -2.01 -21.48 7.23
C GLN A 830 -1.74 -20.96 5.82
N ARG A 831 -2.76 -20.52 5.07
CA ARG A 831 -2.57 -19.93 3.72
C ARG A 831 -1.68 -18.70 3.72
N ARG A 832 -1.76 -17.85 4.74
CA ARG A 832 -0.91 -16.64 4.87
C ARG A 832 0.56 -16.98 5.13
N HIS A 833 0.81 -18.08 5.84
CA HIS A 833 2.15 -18.51 6.25
C HIS A 833 2.72 -19.60 5.34
N SER A 834 1.95 -20.14 4.41
CA SER A 834 2.45 -21.13 3.44
C SER A 834 3.13 -20.44 2.25
N LEU A 835 3.48 -21.23 1.23
CA LEU A 835 4.01 -20.75 -0.04
C LEU A 835 2.94 -20.15 -0.96
N LEU A 836 1.65 -20.22 -0.61
CA LEU A 836 0.58 -19.73 -1.47
C LEU A 836 0.71 -18.25 -1.89
N PRO A 837 1.10 -17.30 -1.00
CA PRO A 837 1.23 -15.88 -1.38
C PRO A 837 2.37 -15.63 -2.37
N VAL A 838 3.35 -16.52 -2.42
CA VAL A 838 4.56 -16.41 -3.27
C VAL A 838 4.55 -17.39 -4.45
N LEU A 839 3.51 -18.21 -4.57
CA LEU A 839 3.35 -19.18 -5.67
C LEU A 839 3.47 -18.56 -7.08
N PRO A 840 2.93 -17.37 -7.37
CA PRO A 840 3.11 -16.73 -8.68
C PRO A 840 4.57 -16.47 -9.07
N ILE A 841 5.47 -16.36 -8.09
CA ILE A 841 6.93 -16.26 -8.31
C ILE A 841 7.50 -17.62 -8.73
N LEU A 842 7.02 -18.70 -8.09
CA LEU A 842 7.40 -20.10 -8.37
C LEU A 842 6.92 -20.59 -9.73
N HIS A 843 5.77 -20.09 -10.22
CA HIS A 843 5.12 -20.50 -11.47
C HIS A 843 5.94 -20.24 -12.75
N ARG A 844 7.06 -19.51 -12.66
CA ARG A 844 7.99 -19.34 -13.79
C ARG A 844 8.73 -20.63 -14.16
N ASN A 845 8.82 -21.61 -13.26
CA ASN A 845 9.49 -22.88 -13.52
C ASN A 845 8.55 -24.07 -13.31
N GLN A 846 8.22 -24.78 -14.39
CA GLN A 846 7.46 -26.03 -14.35
C GLN A 846 8.34 -27.28 -14.21
N GLU A 847 9.66 -27.11 -14.12
CA GLU A 847 10.65 -28.19 -14.08
C GLU A 847 11.36 -28.28 -12.72
N PRO A 848 11.80 -29.49 -12.30
CA PRO A 848 12.64 -29.68 -11.12
C PRO A 848 13.99 -28.96 -11.21
N ALA A 849 14.62 -28.75 -10.05
CA ALA A 849 15.96 -28.19 -9.90
C ALA A 849 17.05 -28.94 -10.67
N GLU A 850 18.10 -28.26 -11.11
CA GLU A 850 19.37 -28.98 -11.26
C GLU A 850 19.98 -29.26 -9.87
N PRO A 851 20.50 -30.47 -9.62
CA PRO A 851 21.14 -30.80 -8.34
C PRO A 851 22.44 -30.00 -8.17
N ILE A 852 22.57 -29.34 -7.02
CA ILE A 852 23.77 -28.59 -6.62
C ILE A 852 24.65 -29.49 -5.76
N ARG A 853 25.97 -29.37 -5.89
CA ARG A 853 26.96 -30.02 -5.02
C ARG A 853 27.78 -28.96 -4.31
N GLY A 854 27.78 -28.98 -2.98
CA GLY A 854 28.47 -27.97 -2.17
C GLY A 854 27.84 -26.58 -2.26
N SER A 855 28.60 -25.59 -1.79
CA SER A 855 28.18 -24.20 -1.78
C SER A 855 28.24 -23.57 -3.16
N THR A 856 27.50 -22.47 -3.28
CA THR A 856 27.32 -21.70 -4.50
C THR A 856 28.54 -20.87 -4.88
N ALA A 857 29.40 -20.60 -3.90
CA ALA A 857 30.62 -19.82 -3.99
C ALA A 857 31.73 -20.48 -3.14
N PRO A 858 33.01 -20.17 -3.40
CA PRO A 858 34.12 -20.68 -2.57
C PRO A 858 34.04 -20.11 -1.14
N THR A 859 34.33 -20.95 -0.14
CA THR A 859 34.26 -20.62 1.30
C THR A 859 35.60 -20.79 2.02
N GLN A 860 36.71 -20.79 1.28
CA GLN A 860 38.02 -21.20 1.77
C GLN A 860 38.50 -20.33 2.95
N ARG A 861 38.32 -19.00 2.89
CA ARG A 861 38.70 -18.10 3.97
C ARG A 861 37.80 -18.32 5.17
N PHE A 862 36.48 -18.34 4.99
CA PHE A 862 35.53 -18.59 6.06
C PHE A 862 35.80 -19.91 6.79
N ARG A 863 35.93 -21.02 6.06
CA ARG A 863 36.21 -22.33 6.65
C ARG A 863 37.54 -22.37 7.40
N THR A 864 38.58 -21.76 6.83
CA THR A 864 39.89 -21.66 7.51
C THR A 864 39.77 -20.85 8.81
N ALA A 865 39.04 -19.74 8.78
CA ALA A 865 38.82 -18.89 9.94
C ALA A 865 37.99 -19.60 11.03
N VAL A 866 36.95 -20.35 10.65
CA VAL A 866 36.16 -21.21 11.55
C VAL A 866 37.06 -22.21 12.28
N GLN A 867 37.94 -22.90 11.55
CA GLN A 867 38.88 -23.89 12.12
C GLN A 867 39.91 -23.25 13.05
N GLN A 868 40.44 -22.09 12.68
CA GLN A 868 41.43 -21.36 13.49
C GLN A 868 40.83 -20.79 14.77
N ALA A 869 39.62 -20.23 14.68
CA ALA A 869 38.89 -19.65 15.80
C ALA A 869 38.15 -20.71 16.64
N LYS A 870 38.14 -21.98 16.21
CA LYS A 870 37.49 -23.11 16.90
C LYS A 870 35.97 -22.95 17.06
N ILE A 871 35.33 -22.39 16.03
CA ILE A 871 33.90 -22.11 16.00
C ILE A 871 33.12 -23.37 15.61
N GLY A 872 31.95 -23.58 16.21
CA GLY A 872 31.06 -24.67 15.86
C GLY A 872 31.50 -26.08 16.29
N PRO A 873 30.66 -27.09 16.05
CA PRO A 873 30.93 -28.47 16.47
C PRO A 873 32.15 -29.02 15.72
N TYR A 874 33.05 -29.67 16.47
CA TYR A 874 34.30 -30.22 15.94
C TYR A 874 35.24 -29.19 15.27
N HIS A 875 35.01 -27.89 15.50
CA HIS A 875 35.78 -26.79 14.93
C HIS A 875 35.74 -26.73 13.39
N ASP A 876 34.62 -27.10 12.76
CA ASP A 876 34.40 -26.97 11.32
C ASP A 876 32.96 -26.53 11.03
N ILE A 877 32.68 -26.16 9.78
CA ILE A 877 31.33 -25.79 9.35
C ILE A 877 30.40 -27.02 9.54
N PRO A 878 29.26 -26.90 10.23
CA PRO A 878 28.39 -28.03 10.53
C PRO A 878 27.64 -28.56 9.30
N HIS A 879 27.23 -29.83 9.37
CA HIS A 879 26.23 -30.40 8.46
C HIS A 879 24.82 -30.19 9.03
N ILE A 880 23.81 -30.17 8.14
CA ILE A 880 22.41 -30.23 8.56
C ILE A 880 22.04 -31.68 8.90
N CYS A 881 21.27 -31.86 9.98
CA CYS A 881 20.87 -33.18 10.48
C CYS A 881 19.35 -33.26 10.72
N ALA A 882 18.83 -34.48 10.81
CA ALA A 882 17.39 -34.72 10.98
C ALA A 882 16.75 -33.95 12.16
N PRO A 883 17.36 -33.85 13.35
CA PRO A 883 16.78 -33.07 14.46
C PRO A 883 16.47 -31.60 14.10
N ILE A 884 17.30 -30.95 13.29
CA ILE A 884 17.07 -29.56 12.84
C ILE A 884 15.79 -29.49 12.01
N ILE A 885 15.63 -30.40 11.05
CA ILE A 885 14.47 -30.42 10.14
C ILE A 885 13.19 -30.81 10.88
N ILE A 886 13.26 -31.82 11.74
CA ILE A 886 12.11 -32.28 12.55
C ILE A 886 11.63 -31.16 13.47
N LYS A 887 12.54 -30.34 14.00
CA LYS A 887 12.18 -29.21 14.86
C LYS A 887 11.28 -28.20 14.16
N TYR A 888 11.43 -27.97 12.86
CA TYR A 888 10.50 -27.08 12.14
C TYR A 888 9.05 -27.53 12.31
N ALA A 889 8.77 -28.83 12.26
CA ALA A 889 7.43 -29.34 12.48
C ALA A 889 6.96 -29.10 13.92
N THR A 890 7.78 -29.46 14.93
CA THR A 890 7.45 -29.26 16.35
C THR A 890 7.25 -27.78 16.69
N ASP A 891 8.09 -26.88 16.17
CA ASP A 891 7.97 -25.46 16.44
C ASP A 891 6.77 -24.84 15.70
N LEU A 892 6.45 -25.30 14.49
CA LEU A 892 5.23 -24.88 13.79
C LEU A 892 3.96 -25.31 14.55
N GLU A 893 3.96 -26.49 15.17
CA GLU A 893 2.88 -26.94 16.09
C GLU A 893 2.82 -26.05 17.34
N LEU A 894 3.97 -25.73 17.97
CA LEU A 894 4.02 -24.83 19.13
C LEU A 894 3.48 -23.43 18.82
N LEU A 895 3.70 -22.93 17.60
CA LEU A 895 3.18 -21.65 17.13
C LEU A 895 1.69 -21.73 16.70
N GLY A 896 1.11 -22.93 16.68
CA GLY A 896 -0.26 -23.21 16.22
C GLY A 896 -0.46 -22.96 14.72
N LEU A 897 0.58 -23.20 13.92
CA LEU A 897 0.57 -23.12 12.46
C LEU A 897 0.35 -24.49 11.82
N LEU A 898 0.73 -25.58 12.48
CA LEU A 898 0.28 -26.95 12.19
C LEU A 898 -0.70 -27.38 13.28
#